data_AF-A0A1I0RHT6-F1
#
_entry.id   AF-A0A1I0RHT6-F1
#
_cell.length_a   1.000
_cell.length_b   1.000
_cell.length_c   1.000
_cell.angle_alpha   90.00
_cell.angle_beta   90.00
_cell.angle_gamma   90.00
#
_symmetry.space_group_name_H-M   'P 1'
#
loop_
_entity.id
_entity.type
_entity.pdbx_description
1 polymer ?
#
loop_
_entity_poly.entity_id
_entity_poly.type
_entity_poly.pdbx_seq_one_letter_code
_entity_poly.pdbx_strand_id
1 'polypeptide(L)'
;MWHFFRQIKEENQLLKENNHPFLKGIFWGLFLLTLVIMGMAGYFFRTGLSPLLQATVYVVIGTIAFPIFRWLGTVVHHIVKAIPSTLASLVLALIGITILAGYMRFSWPGSIYNITLIYAALSFSLVFGSLYAMVKAKQGKVLYIVPLLVGLALAYFPLQKVVDSGYDPYPVSFNDVIPNQLADLSLTDPSQNGNYQVEYFTYGSGTDERRPEFGPDVNYKTETVNGLPLLPEWKGKRKKWRERYWGFGIDEAPINGRVWMPEGDGPFPLILVVHGNHGMEHHSDPGYAYLGQHLASRGYITVSVDENFINGTWSGDFRGREMPIRAWLLLKHLQQWRSWNNGTSELAGKADLDNVILMGHSRGGEAVSIAAAYNKLSHFPDDATVEFDFNFGIRGLVAIAPTDIRYFRRIELEDINYLSLQGTYDADEASFFGLRQAKRVSFSDSTNYFSAGVWIHKGNHGQFNSIWGSRDFGVPYGWFLNTGALIDGQEQRQAAKVFIGAFADRVLKQDSTYEEIFKRPALAKSWLPETVYLSNYMKAGDNILVDYEEDINVTTGTNGQSISSNELLVWREENLSMRGGDSQSTDAVIIGWNSDSVATTPYYEIQFEDSVLFRPTDELLFTLGRAKDETIEVADTTNINFSINLSLGDSIPTSVVLNDYKKLAPALKIKYMKLDQLNGSFGNEWELNMETVAIPMYGIISEERFLKSIKLTFDKSTKGVIALDDIGVRRNPDF
;
A
#
# COMPACT_ATOMS: atom_id res chain seq x y z
N MET A 1 -21.20 -57.26 6.15
CA MET A 1 -21.44 -55.87 6.60
C MET A 1 -21.41 -55.75 8.13
N TRP A 2 -22.26 -56.47 8.89
CA TRP A 2 -22.28 -56.40 10.36
C TRP A 2 -20.95 -56.76 11.06
N HIS A 3 -20.26 -57.80 10.58
CA HIS A 3 -18.93 -58.18 11.09
C HIS A 3 -17.87 -57.08 10.93
N PHE A 4 -17.89 -56.37 9.80
CA PHE A 4 -16.99 -55.26 9.52
C PHE A 4 -17.20 -54.10 10.51
N PHE A 5 -18.45 -53.66 10.70
CA PHE A 5 -18.76 -52.60 11.68
C PHE A 5 -18.40 -52.98 13.11
N ARG A 6 -18.54 -54.25 13.49
CA ARG A 6 -18.13 -54.74 14.82
C ARG A 6 -16.62 -54.64 15.01
N GLN A 7 -15.84 -55.06 14.03
CA GLN A 7 -14.37 -54.98 14.06
C GLN A 7 -13.88 -53.53 14.14
N ILE A 8 -14.44 -52.63 13.32
CA ILE A 8 -14.10 -51.19 13.40
C ILE A 8 -14.47 -50.61 14.77
N LYS A 9 -15.62 -51.00 15.34
CA LYS A 9 -16.03 -50.54 16.66
C LYS A 9 -15.07 -51.00 17.75
N GLU A 10 -14.57 -52.24 17.69
CA GLU A 10 -13.58 -52.78 18.62
C GLU A 10 -12.22 -52.06 18.45
N GLU A 11 -11.77 -51.84 17.22
CA GLU A 11 -10.50 -51.16 16.90
C GLU A 11 -10.51 -49.66 17.24
N ASN A 12 -11.68 -49.00 17.24
CA ASN A 12 -11.81 -47.58 17.56
C ASN A 12 -11.92 -47.31 19.09
N GLN A 13 -12.11 -48.35 19.93
CA GLN A 13 -12.21 -48.15 21.37
C GLN A 13 -10.94 -47.47 21.93
N LEU A 14 -11.16 -46.52 22.84
CA LEU A 14 -10.06 -45.92 23.59
C LEU A 14 -9.40 -46.97 24.47
N LEU A 15 -8.07 -46.93 24.58
CA LEU A 15 -7.29 -47.85 25.42
C LEU A 15 -7.83 -47.82 26.86
N LYS A 16 -8.00 -49.01 27.47
CA LYS A 16 -8.48 -49.13 28.85
C LYS A 16 -7.54 -48.39 29.82
N GLU A 17 -8.13 -47.65 30.74
CA GLU A 17 -7.49 -46.62 31.58
C GLU A 17 -6.29 -47.10 32.41
N ASN A 18 -6.26 -48.39 32.78
CA ASN A 18 -5.25 -48.93 33.69
C ASN A 18 -3.93 -49.34 33.04
N ASN A 19 -3.84 -49.43 31.70
CA ASN A 19 -2.65 -49.99 31.03
C ASN A 19 -1.76 -48.94 30.34
N HIS A 20 -2.31 -47.81 29.87
CA HIS A 20 -1.55 -46.81 29.09
C HIS A 20 -2.01 -45.36 29.35
N PRO A 21 -1.75 -44.78 30.55
CA PRO A 21 -2.23 -43.44 30.90
C PRO A 21 -1.67 -42.34 29.99
N PHE A 22 -0.42 -42.48 29.52
CA PHE A 22 0.20 -41.52 28.59
C PHE A 22 -0.56 -41.43 27.25
N LEU A 23 -0.90 -42.57 26.63
CA LEU A 23 -1.64 -42.61 25.36
C LEU A 23 -3.06 -42.02 25.50
N LYS A 24 -3.70 -42.17 26.66
CA LYS A 24 -5.00 -41.52 26.95
C LYS A 24 -4.84 -40.00 27.09
N GLY A 25 -3.73 -39.53 27.65
CA GLY A 25 -3.37 -38.11 27.65
C GLY A 25 -3.12 -37.56 26.24
N ILE A 26 -2.46 -38.32 25.36
CA ILE A 26 -2.29 -37.94 23.94
C ILE A 26 -3.65 -37.72 23.25
N PHE A 27 -4.62 -38.63 23.48
CA PHE A 27 -5.97 -38.46 22.95
C PHE A 27 -6.57 -37.10 23.34
N TRP A 28 -6.53 -36.76 24.64
CA TRP A 28 -7.07 -35.49 25.12
C TRP A 28 -6.29 -34.29 24.63
N GLY A 29 -4.96 -34.41 24.50
CA GLY A 29 -4.11 -33.35 23.93
C GLY A 29 -4.47 -33.06 22.48
N LEU A 30 -4.53 -34.09 21.63
CA LEU A 30 -4.90 -33.90 20.22
C LEU A 30 -6.34 -33.43 20.06
N PHE A 31 -7.27 -33.91 20.89
CA PHE A 31 -8.62 -33.38 20.92
C PHE A 31 -8.63 -31.89 21.29
N LEU A 32 -7.91 -31.47 22.33
CA LEU A 32 -7.83 -30.06 22.70
C LEU A 32 -7.21 -29.21 21.59
N LEU A 33 -6.15 -29.69 20.92
CA LEU A 33 -5.56 -29.02 19.77
C LEU A 33 -6.60 -28.78 18.66
N THR A 34 -7.47 -29.77 18.41
CA THR A 34 -8.56 -29.61 17.41
C THR A 34 -9.54 -28.53 17.80
N LEU A 35 -9.89 -28.42 19.09
CA LEU A 35 -10.76 -27.37 19.59
C LEU A 35 -10.10 -25.99 19.51
N VAL A 36 -8.79 -25.90 19.77
CA VAL A 36 -8.02 -24.65 19.62
C VAL A 36 -8.00 -24.20 18.16
N ILE A 37 -7.70 -25.09 17.22
CA ILE A 37 -7.69 -24.78 15.78
C ILE A 37 -9.08 -24.32 15.32
N MET A 38 -10.14 -25.04 15.68
CA MET A 38 -11.51 -24.68 15.31
C MET A 38 -11.96 -23.38 15.99
N GLY A 39 -11.64 -23.20 17.27
CA GLY A 39 -11.93 -21.97 18.01
C GLY A 39 -11.25 -20.75 17.39
N MET A 40 -9.97 -20.87 17.02
CA MET A 40 -9.24 -19.82 16.30
C MET A 40 -9.85 -19.55 14.93
N ALA A 41 -10.18 -20.60 14.17
CA ALA A 41 -10.82 -20.46 12.86
C ALA A 41 -12.16 -19.71 12.97
N GLY A 42 -12.99 -20.02 13.97
CA GLY A 42 -14.25 -19.32 14.18
C GLY A 42 -14.08 -17.90 14.73
N TYR A 43 -13.14 -17.69 15.65
CA TYR A 43 -12.90 -16.38 16.27
C TYR A 43 -12.43 -15.34 15.26
N PHE A 44 -11.53 -15.73 14.35
CA PHE A 44 -10.99 -14.81 13.34
C PHE A 44 -11.82 -14.77 12.05
N PHE A 45 -12.87 -15.59 11.93
CA PHE A 45 -13.77 -15.53 10.80
C PHE A 45 -14.74 -14.34 10.96
N ARG A 46 -14.60 -13.33 10.11
CA ARG A 46 -15.42 -12.11 10.15
C ARG A 46 -16.67 -12.29 9.28
N THR A 47 -17.78 -12.73 9.88
CA THR A 47 -19.08 -12.86 9.20
C THR A 47 -20.08 -11.76 9.56
N GLY A 48 -19.71 -10.88 10.48
CA GLY A 48 -20.61 -9.93 11.13
C GLY A 48 -21.22 -10.44 12.44
N LEU A 49 -21.08 -11.72 12.75
CA LEU A 49 -21.46 -12.29 14.05
C LEU A 49 -20.36 -12.05 15.09
N SER A 50 -20.74 -12.02 16.37
CA SER A 50 -19.79 -11.91 17.48
C SER A 50 -18.68 -12.98 17.37
N PRO A 51 -17.39 -12.59 17.47
CA PRO A 51 -16.27 -13.54 17.41
C PRO A 51 -16.40 -14.71 18.39
N LEU A 52 -16.91 -14.45 19.60
CA LEU A 52 -17.08 -15.48 20.64
C LEU A 52 -18.19 -16.49 20.27
N LEU A 53 -19.28 -16.00 19.68
CA LEU A 53 -20.36 -16.86 19.20
C LEU A 53 -19.86 -17.77 18.07
N GLN A 54 -19.13 -17.21 17.10
CA GLN A 54 -18.57 -17.97 15.99
C GLN A 54 -17.54 -19.01 16.46
N ALA A 55 -16.62 -18.62 17.36
CA ALA A 55 -15.66 -19.54 17.97
C ALA A 55 -16.38 -20.72 18.66
N THR A 56 -17.46 -20.44 19.39
CA THR A 56 -18.26 -21.46 20.08
C THR A 56 -18.91 -22.43 19.09
N VAL A 57 -19.53 -21.92 18.03
CA VAL A 57 -20.12 -22.75 16.96
C VAL A 57 -19.07 -23.65 16.33
N TYR A 58 -17.88 -23.11 16.03
CA TYR A 58 -16.80 -23.88 15.45
C TYR A 58 -16.24 -24.94 16.41
N VAL A 59 -16.13 -24.64 17.70
CA VAL A 59 -15.74 -25.61 18.74
C VAL A 59 -16.75 -26.75 18.84
N VAL A 60 -18.05 -26.47 18.75
CA VAL A 60 -19.10 -27.50 18.70
C VAL A 60 -18.95 -28.37 17.45
N ILE A 61 -18.73 -27.77 16.28
CA ILE A 61 -18.48 -28.50 15.03
C ILE A 61 -17.24 -29.39 15.19
N GLY A 62 -16.13 -28.87 15.73
CA GLY A 62 -14.92 -29.63 15.99
C GLY A 62 -15.13 -30.80 16.95
N THR A 63 -15.92 -30.59 18.01
CA THR A 63 -16.30 -31.63 18.98
C THR A 63 -17.05 -32.78 18.33
N ILE A 64 -17.94 -32.49 17.38
CA ILE A 64 -18.70 -33.50 16.64
C ILE A 64 -17.86 -34.16 15.55
N ALA A 65 -17.04 -33.38 14.82
CA ALA A 65 -16.27 -33.85 13.68
C ALA A 65 -15.08 -34.74 14.10
N PHE A 66 -14.44 -34.47 15.23
CA PHE A 66 -13.29 -35.23 15.71
C PHE A 66 -13.55 -36.75 15.85
N PRO A 67 -14.60 -37.22 16.54
CA PRO A 67 -14.90 -38.65 16.62
C PRO A 67 -15.28 -39.27 15.27
N ILE A 68 -15.90 -38.50 14.36
CA ILE A 68 -16.24 -38.95 13.00
C ILE A 68 -14.95 -39.20 12.20
N PHE A 69 -14.03 -38.24 12.16
CA PHE A 69 -12.76 -38.41 11.45
C PHE A 69 -11.88 -39.49 12.07
N ARG A 70 -11.93 -39.65 13.41
CA ARG A 70 -11.26 -40.76 14.09
C ARG A 70 -11.81 -42.10 13.61
N TRP A 71 -13.14 -42.26 13.57
CA TRP A 71 -13.78 -43.48 13.08
C TRP A 71 -13.39 -43.78 11.62
N LEU A 72 -13.41 -42.76 10.76
CA LEU A 72 -12.95 -42.88 9.37
C LEU A 72 -11.47 -43.30 9.30
N GLY A 73 -10.62 -42.74 10.17
CA GLY A 73 -9.23 -43.12 10.28
C GLY A 73 -9.04 -44.58 10.69
N THR A 74 -9.89 -45.11 11.57
CA THR A 74 -9.91 -46.54 11.90
C THR A 74 -10.30 -47.39 10.70
N VAL A 75 -11.28 -46.97 9.89
CA VAL A 75 -11.64 -47.66 8.64
C VAL A 75 -10.47 -47.71 7.66
N VAL A 76 -9.75 -46.60 7.49
CA VAL A 76 -8.55 -46.55 6.64
C VAL A 76 -7.46 -47.48 7.16
N HIS A 77 -7.21 -47.50 8.47
CA HIS A 77 -6.26 -48.43 9.09
C HIS A 77 -6.63 -49.90 8.86
N HIS A 78 -7.91 -50.25 8.96
CA HIS A 78 -8.38 -51.62 8.75
C HIS A 78 -8.05 -52.13 7.33
N ILE A 79 -7.98 -51.21 6.37
CA ILE A 79 -7.54 -51.46 4.98
C ILE A 79 -6.01 -51.45 4.87
N VAL A 80 -5.34 -50.50 5.53
CA VAL A 80 -3.87 -50.28 5.47
C VAL A 80 -3.24 -50.54 6.84
N LYS A 81 -2.86 -51.81 7.08
CA LYS A 81 -2.40 -52.33 8.38
C LYS A 81 -0.95 -51.95 8.78
N ALA A 82 -0.44 -50.81 8.32
CA ALA A 82 0.97 -50.44 8.49
C ALA A 82 1.31 -49.76 9.84
N ILE A 83 0.34 -49.19 10.55
CA ILE A 83 0.53 -48.35 11.76
C ILE A 83 -0.50 -48.73 12.81
N PRO A 84 -0.23 -48.70 14.15
CA PRO A 84 -1.25 -49.00 15.18
C PRO A 84 -2.55 -48.18 15.02
N SER A 85 -3.70 -48.85 15.08
CA SER A 85 -5.03 -48.26 14.84
C SER A 85 -5.31 -47.00 15.68
N THR A 86 -4.86 -46.99 16.93
CA THR A 86 -5.11 -45.89 17.88
C THR A 86 -4.34 -44.61 17.49
N LEU A 87 -3.10 -44.74 17.03
CA LEU A 87 -2.31 -43.58 16.58
C LEU A 87 -2.73 -43.14 15.18
N ALA A 88 -2.94 -44.09 14.26
CA ALA A 88 -3.38 -43.81 12.90
C ALA A 88 -4.71 -43.04 12.89
N SER A 89 -5.70 -43.48 13.67
CA SER A 89 -7.00 -42.82 13.77
C SER A 89 -6.93 -41.41 14.38
N LEU A 90 -6.02 -41.17 15.34
CA LEU A 90 -5.82 -39.86 15.95
C LEU A 90 -5.15 -38.86 15.00
N VAL A 91 -4.13 -39.29 14.27
CA VAL A 91 -3.46 -38.46 13.28
C VAL A 91 -4.41 -38.13 12.13
N LEU A 92 -5.16 -39.11 11.63
CA LEU A 92 -6.16 -38.89 10.59
C LEU A 92 -7.32 -38.01 11.08
N ALA A 93 -7.70 -38.08 12.36
CA ALA A 93 -8.67 -37.16 12.94
C ALA A 93 -8.17 -35.71 12.94
N LEU A 94 -6.91 -35.48 13.34
CA LEU A 94 -6.30 -34.16 13.29
C LEU A 94 -6.24 -33.63 11.85
N ILE A 95 -5.82 -34.46 10.89
CA ILE A 95 -5.78 -34.10 9.45
C ILE A 95 -7.19 -33.76 8.93
N GLY A 96 -8.21 -34.55 9.31
CA GLY A 96 -9.59 -34.28 8.93
C GLY A 96 -10.09 -32.94 9.47
N ILE A 97 -9.79 -32.63 10.74
CA ILE A 97 -10.15 -31.34 11.34
C ILE A 97 -9.42 -30.18 10.68
N THR A 98 -8.13 -30.33 10.37
CA THR A 98 -7.37 -29.25 9.75
C THR A 98 -7.85 -28.94 8.34
N ILE A 99 -8.18 -29.96 7.56
CA ILE A 99 -8.84 -29.81 6.26
C ILE A 99 -10.20 -29.11 6.44
N LEU A 100 -11.01 -29.54 7.40
CA LEU A 100 -12.29 -28.90 7.72
C LEU A 100 -12.12 -27.43 8.09
N ALA A 101 -11.18 -27.11 8.98
CA ALA A 101 -10.86 -25.74 9.39
C ALA A 101 -10.44 -24.88 8.18
N GLY A 102 -9.65 -25.44 7.26
CA GLY A 102 -9.29 -24.77 5.99
C GLY A 102 -10.51 -24.44 5.13
N TYR A 103 -11.42 -25.40 4.92
CA TYR A 103 -12.71 -25.14 4.24
C TYR A 103 -13.57 -24.11 4.97
N MET A 104 -13.42 -24.03 6.29
CA MET A 104 -14.09 -23.07 7.17
C MET A 104 -13.28 -21.77 7.36
N ARG A 105 -12.37 -21.44 6.43
CA ARG A 105 -11.63 -20.17 6.32
C ARG A 105 -10.55 -19.94 7.38
N PHE A 106 -9.91 -21.01 7.87
CA PHE A 106 -8.70 -20.88 8.67
C PHE A 106 -7.49 -20.51 7.79
N SER A 107 -7.10 -19.22 7.82
CA SER A 107 -6.06 -18.65 6.96
C SER A 107 -4.64 -18.75 7.55
N TRP A 108 -4.12 -19.96 7.76
CA TRP A 108 -2.73 -20.16 8.21
C TRP A 108 -1.77 -20.31 7.02
N PRO A 109 -0.52 -19.79 7.06
CA PRO A 109 0.35 -19.83 5.89
C PRO A 109 0.70 -21.24 5.43
N GLY A 110 0.44 -21.53 4.15
CA GLY A 110 0.56 -22.88 3.58
C GLY A 110 1.98 -23.47 3.65
N SER A 111 3.01 -22.66 3.40
CA SER A 111 4.41 -23.12 3.37
C SER A 111 4.93 -23.61 4.72
N ILE A 112 4.37 -23.12 5.83
CA ILE A 112 4.73 -23.54 7.19
C ILE A 112 3.61 -24.34 7.88
N TYR A 113 2.49 -24.57 7.20
CA TYR A 113 1.31 -25.20 7.78
C TYR A 113 1.62 -26.58 8.36
N ASN A 114 2.19 -27.47 7.55
CA ASN A 114 2.45 -28.85 7.94
C ASN A 114 3.46 -28.93 9.08
N ILE A 115 4.54 -28.16 9.02
CA ILE A 115 5.59 -28.19 10.04
C ILE A 115 5.10 -27.63 11.38
N THR A 116 4.33 -26.53 11.36
CA THR A 116 3.74 -25.96 12.58
C THR A 116 2.66 -26.88 13.17
N LEU A 117 1.88 -27.56 12.34
CA LEU A 117 0.92 -28.57 12.78
C LEU A 117 1.61 -29.77 13.43
N ILE A 118 2.72 -30.26 12.87
CA ILE A 118 3.51 -31.35 13.46
C ILE A 118 4.04 -30.93 14.83
N TYR A 119 4.63 -29.74 14.96
CA TYR A 119 5.10 -29.23 16.24
C TYR A 119 3.97 -29.11 17.26
N ALA A 120 2.81 -28.57 16.87
CA ALA A 120 1.65 -28.47 17.74
C ALA A 120 1.14 -29.85 18.17
N ALA A 121 1.04 -30.81 17.24
CA ALA A 121 0.58 -32.16 17.52
C ALA A 121 1.52 -32.90 18.49
N LEU A 122 2.83 -32.83 18.26
CA LEU A 122 3.83 -33.41 19.15
C LEU A 122 3.83 -32.74 20.51
N SER A 123 3.76 -31.40 20.56
CA SER A 123 3.69 -30.65 21.81
C SER A 123 2.47 -31.04 22.65
N PHE A 124 1.25 -30.97 22.09
CA PHE A 124 0.04 -31.34 22.79
C PHE A 124 0.05 -32.81 23.21
N SER A 125 0.57 -33.71 22.36
CA SER A 125 0.71 -35.13 22.71
C SER A 125 1.61 -35.34 23.93
N LEU A 126 2.79 -34.71 23.93
CA LEU A 126 3.78 -34.85 25.01
C LEU A 126 3.35 -34.16 26.30
N VAL A 127 2.77 -32.96 26.23
CA VAL A 127 2.31 -32.20 27.40
C VAL A 127 1.13 -32.92 28.06
N PHE A 128 0.05 -33.19 27.32
CA PHE A 128 -1.14 -33.80 27.90
C PHE A 128 -0.94 -35.28 28.20
N GLY A 129 -0.13 -35.99 27.41
CA GLY A 129 0.34 -37.34 27.73
C GLY A 129 1.03 -37.38 29.09
N SER A 130 2.01 -36.49 29.30
CA SER A 130 2.78 -36.41 30.54
C SER A 130 1.93 -36.00 31.73
N LEU A 131 1.12 -34.94 31.61
CA LEU A 131 0.25 -34.47 32.69
C LEU A 131 -0.75 -35.55 33.12
N TYR A 132 -1.39 -36.21 32.16
CA TYR A 132 -2.33 -37.31 32.46
C TYR A 132 -1.62 -38.49 33.12
N ALA A 133 -0.43 -38.85 32.64
CA ALA A 133 0.37 -39.93 33.21
C ALA A 133 0.88 -39.61 34.62
N MET A 134 1.29 -38.39 34.91
CA MET A 134 1.69 -37.96 36.26
C MET A 134 0.54 -38.05 37.26
N VAL A 135 -0.70 -37.78 36.82
CA VAL A 135 -1.89 -37.92 37.66
C VAL A 135 -2.28 -39.40 37.84
N LYS A 136 -2.33 -40.18 36.75
CA LYS A 136 -2.99 -41.50 36.72
C LYS A 136 -2.07 -42.72 36.74
N ALA A 137 -0.77 -42.58 36.43
CA ALA A 137 0.16 -43.70 36.47
C ALA A 137 0.41 -44.17 37.91
N LYS A 138 0.51 -45.49 38.09
CA LYS A 138 0.73 -46.11 39.40
C LYS A 138 2.17 -45.93 39.92
N GLN A 139 3.16 -45.87 39.03
CA GLN A 139 4.60 -45.73 39.34
C GLN A 139 5.31 -44.95 38.23
N GLY A 140 6.57 -44.54 38.46
CA GLY A 140 7.42 -43.92 37.43
C GLY A 140 7.04 -42.49 37.02
N LYS A 141 6.31 -41.75 37.86
CA LYS A 141 5.78 -40.41 37.53
C LYS A 141 6.85 -39.38 37.12
N VAL A 142 8.04 -39.48 37.70
CA VAL A 142 9.19 -38.59 37.41
C VAL A 142 9.67 -38.75 35.95
N LEU A 143 9.47 -39.92 35.33
CA LEU A 143 9.87 -40.18 33.94
C LEU A 143 9.12 -39.31 32.93
N TYR A 144 7.97 -38.75 33.31
CA TYR A 144 7.16 -37.89 32.43
C TYR A 144 7.57 -36.41 32.48
N ILE A 145 8.51 -36.02 33.35
CA ILE A 145 9.01 -34.64 33.39
C ILE A 145 9.75 -34.29 32.11
N VAL A 146 10.62 -35.19 31.62
CA VAL A 146 11.38 -34.97 30.38
C VAL A 146 10.46 -34.75 29.17
N PRO A 147 9.52 -35.66 28.83
CA PRO A 147 8.60 -35.42 27.72
C PRO A 147 7.72 -34.19 27.93
N LEU A 148 7.33 -33.85 29.17
CA LEU A 148 6.63 -32.60 29.44
C LEU A 148 7.48 -31.37 29.04
N LEU A 149 8.75 -31.31 29.48
CA LEU A 149 9.66 -30.21 29.15
C LEU A 149 9.92 -30.14 27.64
N VAL A 150 10.11 -31.28 26.98
CA VAL A 150 10.24 -31.34 25.51
C VAL A 150 8.97 -30.83 24.84
N GLY A 151 7.79 -31.26 25.30
CA GLY A 151 6.50 -30.80 24.75
C GLY A 151 6.31 -29.28 24.91
N LEU A 152 6.68 -28.72 26.06
CA LEU A 152 6.66 -27.27 26.29
C LEU A 152 7.66 -26.54 25.39
N ALA A 153 8.87 -27.07 25.21
CA ALA A 153 9.86 -26.50 24.31
C ALA A 153 9.37 -26.50 22.84
N LEU A 154 8.73 -27.58 22.39
CA LEU A 154 8.13 -27.67 21.05
C LEU A 154 6.97 -26.68 20.83
N ALA A 155 6.25 -26.27 21.88
CA ALA A 155 5.27 -25.18 21.79
C ALA A 155 5.95 -23.80 21.73
N TYR A 156 6.99 -23.60 22.54
CA TYR A 156 7.65 -22.31 22.70
C TYR A 156 8.41 -21.88 21.42
N PHE A 157 9.19 -22.77 20.80
CA PHE A 157 10.07 -22.40 19.69
C PHE A 157 9.36 -21.83 18.44
N PRO A 158 8.21 -22.35 18.00
CA PRO A 158 7.44 -21.72 16.93
C PRO A 158 6.69 -20.47 17.41
N LEU A 159 6.16 -20.49 18.63
CA LEU A 159 5.32 -19.39 19.15
C LEU A 159 6.12 -18.09 19.34
N GLN A 160 7.37 -18.16 19.81
CA GLN A 160 8.22 -16.97 19.94
C GLN A 160 8.39 -16.21 18.61
N LYS A 161 8.43 -16.92 17.47
CA LYS A 161 8.57 -16.31 16.13
C LYS A 161 7.29 -15.63 15.65
N VAL A 162 6.14 -16.00 16.23
CA VAL A 162 4.83 -15.42 15.92
C VAL A 162 4.55 -14.22 16.82
N VAL A 163 4.93 -14.31 18.09
CA VAL A 163 4.67 -13.27 19.12
C VAL A 163 5.58 -12.05 18.96
N ASP A 164 6.86 -12.26 18.65
CA ASP A 164 7.82 -11.17 18.39
C ASP A 164 7.36 -10.31 17.20
N SER A 165 7.49 -8.99 17.26
CA SER A 165 7.18 -8.08 16.14
C SER A 165 8.10 -8.27 14.94
N GLY A 166 9.26 -8.91 15.12
CA GLY A 166 10.32 -9.01 14.13
C GLY A 166 11.32 -7.86 14.27
N TYR A 167 12.14 -7.63 13.25
CA TYR A 167 13.22 -6.63 13.27
C TYR A 167 13.49 -6.10 11.86
N ASP A 168 14.17 -4.96 11.77
CA ASP A 168 14.67 -4.43 10.51
C ASP A 168 16.01 -5.08 10.14
N PRO A 169 16.08 -5.97 9.12
CA PRO A 169 17.35 -6.55 8.69
C PRO A 169 18.19 -5.59 7.83
N TYR A 170 17.60 -4.48 7.38
CA TYR A 170 18.21 -3.57 6.42
C TYR A 170 18.14 -2.11 6.93
N PRO A 171 18.73 -1.80 8.10
CA PRO A 171 18.71 -0.45 8.62
C PRO A 171 19.42 0.52 7.67
N VAL A 172 18.73 1.57 7.28
CA VAL A 172 19.27 2.64 6.42
C VAL A 172 19.43 3.92 7.22
N SER A 173 20.61 4.54 7.13
CA SER A 173 20.85 5.91 7.55
C SER A 173 21.20 6.72 6.31
N PHE A 174 20.39 7.74 6.02
CA PHE A 174 20.57 8.60 4.86
C PHE A 174 20.24 10.03 5.23
N ASN A 175 21.18 10.93 4.94
CA ASN A 175 21.00 12.37 5.08
C ASN A 175 21.26 13.00 3.72
N ASP A 176 20.19 13.48 3.09
CA ASP A 176 20.27 14.23 1.84
C ASP A 176 20.89 15.61 2.07
N VAL A 177 21.22 16.30 0.97
CA VAL A 177 21.79 17.63 0.97
C VAL A 177 20.69 18.67 0.83
N ILE A 178 20.75 19.73 1.65
CA ILE A 178 19.91 20.91 1.48
C ILE A 178 20.83 22.03 1.00
N PRO A 179 20.70 22.49 -0.25
CA PRO A 179 21.47 23.63 -0.73
C PRO A 179 21.16 24.89 0.08
N ASN A 180 22.19 25.65 0.45
CA ASN A 180 22.09 26.81 1.36
C ASN A 180 21.04 27.85 0.93
N GLN A 181 20.76 27.96 -0.37
CA GLN A 181 19.80 28.93 -0.93
C GLN A 181 18.33 28.63 -0.56
N LEU A 182 18.00 27.40 -0.17
CA LEU A 182 16.63 26.99 0.19
C LEU A 182 16.39 26.93 1.70
N ALA A 183 17.45 27.06 2.52
CA ALA A 183 17.34 26.99 3.98
C ALA A 183 16.59 28.19 4.60
N ASP A 184 16.50 29.31 3.86
CA ASP A 184 15.85 30.55 4.28
C ASP A 184 14.38 30.66 3.84
N LEU A 185 13.83 29.64 3.16
CA LEU A 185 12.41 29.64 2.78
C LEU A 185 11.55 29.68 4.05
N SER A 186 10.69 30.69 4.14
CA SER A 186 9.75 30.88 5.25
C SER A 186 8.54 29.94 5.15
N LEU A 187 8.80 28.63 5.04
CA LEU A 187 7.75 27.61 5.02
C LEU A 187 7.18 27.42 6.43
N THR A 188 5.85 27.41 6.53
CA THR A 188 5.18 27.03 7.77
C THR A 188 4.83 25.56 7.74
N ASP A 189 4.99 24.87 8.87
CA ASP A 189 4.72 23.44 8.99
C ASP A 189 3.26 23.13 8.59
N PRO A 190 3.04 22.47 7.43
CA PRO A 190 1.70 22.22 6.91
C PRO A 190 0.95 21.18 7.74
N SER A 191 1.63 20.46 8.64
CA SER A 191 1.02 19.46 9.53
C SER A 191 0.43 20.06 10.81
N GLN A 192 0.68 21.34 11.09
CA GLN A 192 0.08 22.03 12.23
C GLN A 192 -1.39 22.33 11.96
N ASN A 193 -2.20 22.33 13.02
CA ASN A 193 -3.58 22.76 12.93
C ASN A 193 -3.64 24.25 12.54
N GLY A 194 -4.66 24.61 11.77
CA GLY A 194 -4.93 26.00 11.45
C GLY A 194 -5.75 26.70 12.53
N ASN A 195 -6.27 27.88 12.19
CA ASN A 195 -6.92 28.77 13.15
C ASN A 195 -8.44 28.58 13.25
N TYR A 196 -9.05 27.76 12.38
CA TYR A 196 -10.49 27.54 12.39
C TYR A 196 -10.89 26.55 13.49
N GLN A 197 -11.96 26.88 14.22
CA GLN A 197 -12.73 25.87 14.95
C GLN A 197 -13.41 24.93 13.95
N VAL A 198 -13.65 23.70 14.36
CA VAL A 198 -14.13 22.64 13.47
C VAL A 198 -15.43 22.08 14.00
N GLU A 199 -16.46 22.14 13.15
CA GLU A 199 -17.72 21.46 13.35
C GLU A 199 -17.66 20.04 12.79
N TYR A 200 -18.23 19.08 13.53
CA TYR A 200 -18.33 17.69 13.12
C TYR A 200 -19.79 17.27 12.98
N PHE A 201 -20.14 16.66 11.85
CA PHE A 201 -21.46 16.08 11.62
C PHE A 201 -21.41 14.92 10.62
N THR A 202 -22.50 14.18 10.49
CA THR A 202 -22.67 13.14 9.49
C THR A 202 -23.88 13.37 8.60
N TYR A 203 -23.82 12.80 7.40
CA TYR A 203 -24.96 12.71 6.51
C TYR A 203 -25.09 11.31 5.93
N GLY A 204 -26.32 10.92 5.58
CA GLY A 204 -26.65 9.55 5.17
C GLY A 204 -28.15 9.33 5.03
N SER A 205 -28.56 8.10 4.69
CA SER A 205 -29.98 7.79 4.43
C SER A 205 -30.89 7.94 5.65
N GLY A 206 -30.33 7.88 6.86
CA GLY A 206 -31.08 7.86 8.11
C GLY A 206 -31.76 6.53 8.41
N THR A 207 -31.42 5.47 7.66
CA THR A 207 -32.03 4.13 7.76
C THR A 207 -31.00 3.02 7.98
N ASP A 208 -29.71 3.35 8.13
CA ASP A 208 -28.68 2.34 8.36
C ASP A 208 -28.90 1.61 9.70
N GLU A 209 -29.11 0.30 9.64
CA GLU A 209 -29.40 -0.54 10.81
C GLU A 209 -28.17 -0.83 11.67
N ARG A 210 -26.97 -0.67 11.12
CA ARG A 210 -25.70 -1.02 11.79
C ARG A 210 -24.91 0.19 12.24
N ARG A 211 -25.15 1.34 11.61
CA ARG A 211 -24.36 2.55 11.79
C ARG A 211 -25.28 3.67 12.27
N PRO A 212 -25.44 3.82 13.59
CA PRO A 212 -26.30 4.86 14.16
C PRO A 212 -26.01 6.25 13.59
N GLU A 213 -24.74 6.56 13.33
CA GLU A 213 -24.29 7.83 12.74
C GLU A 213 -24.80 8.10 11.31
N PHE A 214 -25.24 7.07 10.58
CA PHE A 214 -25.89 7.18 9.27
C PHE A 214 -27.36 6.71 9.29
N GLY A 215 -27.83 6.34 10.48
CA GLY A 215 -29.19 5.89 10.76
C GLY A 215 -29.92 6.89 11.67
N PRO A 216 -30.36 6.48 12.87
CA PRO A 216 -31.13 7.35 13.77
C PRO A 216 -30.42 8.63 14.23
N ASP A 217 -29.08 8.64 14.28
CA ASP A 217 -28.28 9.76 14.81
C ASP A 217 -27.75 10.68 13.70
N VAL A 218 -28.15 10.49 12.45
CA VAL A 218 -27.66 11.29 11.30
C VAL A 218 -28.07 12.75 11.42
N ASN A 219 -27.13 13.68 11.17
CA ASN A 219 -27.44 15.11 11.22
C ASN A 219 -28.21 15.57 9.96
N TYR A 220 -27.74 15.18 8.77
CA TYR A 220 -28.37 15.54 7.49
C TYR A 220 -28.79 14.30 6.72
N LYS A 221 -30.09 14.20 6.41
CA LYS A 221 -30.60 13.09 5.60
C LYS A 221 -30.34 13.32 4.12
N THR A 222 -29.90 12.28 3.43
CA THR A 222 -29.67 12.27 1.98
C THR A 222 -30.55 11.24 1.29
N GLU A 223 -30.84 11.47 0.02
CA GLU A 223 -31.48 10.46 -0.82
C GLU A 223 -30.47 9.37 -1.21
N THR A 224 -30.96 8.15 -1.43
CA THR A 224 -30.15 7.03 -1.94
C THR A 224 -30.03 7.10 -3.46
N VAL A 225 -28.98 6.47 -4.00
CA VAL A 225 -28.74 6.42 -5.45
C VAL A 225 -28.73 4.99 -5.98
N ASN A 226 -29.19 4.81 -7.22
CA ASN A 226 -29.17 3.49 -7.86
C ASN A 226 -27.82 3.21 -8.53
N GLY A 227 -26.99 2.41 -7.87
CA GLY A 227 -25.67 1.99 -8.35
C GLY A 227 -25.65 0.70 -9.16
N LEU A 228 -26.78 0.01 -9.38
CA LEU A 228 -26.80 -1.26 -10.13
C LEU A 228 -26.16 -1.19 -11.52
N PRO A 229 -26.38 -0.14 -12.33
CA PRO A 229 -25.74 -0.04 -13.65
C PRO A 229 -24.20 0.00 -13.58
N LEU A 230 -23.65 0.53 -12.49
CA LEU A 230 -22.20 0.67 -12.27
C LEU A 230 -21.59 -0.60 -11.63
N LEU A 231 -22.41 -1.51 -11.08
CA LEU A 231 -21.97 -2.77 -10.46
C LEU A 231 -22.93 -3.93 -10.80
N PRO A 232 -22.99 -4.39 -12.06
CA PRO A 232 -23.86 -5.48 -12.49
C PRO A 232 -23.53 -6.84 -11.85
N GLU A 233 -22.39 -6.96 -11.18
CA GLU A 233 -22.01 -8.13 -10.38
C GLU A 233 -22.67 -8.21 -9.02
N TRP A 234 -23.41 -7.18 -8.61
CA TRP A 234 -24.27 -7.23 -7.43
C TRP A 234 -25.49 -8.14 -7.68
N LYS A 235 -25.25 -9.46 -7.77
CA LYS A 235 -26.25 -10.48 -8.07
C LYS A 235 -26.04 -11.79 -7.31
N GLY A 236 -27.04 -12.68 -7.39
CA GLY A 236 -26.96 -14.04 -6.86
C GLY A 236 -26.83 -14.11 -5.34
N LYS A 237 -26.08 -15.11 -4.84
CA LYS A 237 -25.92 -15.33 -3.39
C LYS A 237 -25.14 -14.20 -2.71
N ARG A 238 -24.12 -13.63 -3.38
CA ARG A 238 -23.29 -12.54 -2.83
C ARG A 238 -24.14 -11.30 -2.52
N LYS A 239 -24.99 -10.90 -3.48
CA LYS A 239 -26.05 -9.87 -3.28
C LYS A 239 -26.84 -10.16 -2.00
N LYS A 240 -27.52 -11.31 -1.94
CA LYS A 240 -28.39 -11.67 -0.81
C LYS A 240 -27.70 -11.59 0.56
N TRP A 241 -26.44 -12.03 0.65
CA TRP A 241 -25.69 -11.96 1.91
C TRP A 241 -25.32 -10.53 2.30
N ARG A 242 -24.93 -9.70 1.33
CA ARG A 242 -24.58 -8.29 1.55
C ARG A 242 -25.80 -7.48 1.94
N GLU A 243 -26.91 -7.64 1.25
CA GLU A 243 -28.16 -6.91 1.54
C GLU A 243 -28.74 -7.31 2.89
N ARG A 244 -28.66 -8.61 3.24
CA ARG A 244 -29.03 -9.05 4.58
C ARG A 244 -28.11 -8.48 5.66
N TYR A 245 -26.83 -8.28 5.34
CA TYR A 245 -25.91 -7.67 6.28
C TYR A 245 -26.25 -6.19 6.45
N TRP A 246 -26.30 -5.42 5.37
CA TRP A 246 -26.42 -3.95 5.40
C TRP A 246 -27.84 -3.43 5.61
N GLY A 247 -28.87 -4.22 5.28
CA GLY A 247 -30.26 -3.78 5.30
C GLY A 247 -30.72 -3.09 4.01
N PHE A 248 -29.82 -2.86 3.04
CA PHE A 248 -30.12 -2.21 1.76
C PHE A 248 -29.38 -2.87 0.58
N GLY A 249 -29.87 -2.61 -0.63
CA GLY A 249 -29.27 -3.03 -1.91
C GLY A 249 -28.47 -1.92 -2.58
N ILE A 250 -27.64 -2.26 -3.56
CA ILE A 250 -26.86 -1.25 -4.31
C ILE A 250 -27.73 -0.40 -5.23
N ASP A 251 -28.97 -0.81 -5.48
CA ASP A 251 -30.05 -0.03 -6.09
C ASP A 251 -30.56 1.12 -5.21
N GLU A 252 -30.25 1.07 -3.92
CA GLU A 252 -30.55 2.10 -2.92
C GLU A 252 -29.26 2.43 -2.15
N ALA A 253 -28.15 2.58 -2.87
CA ALA A 253 -26.85 2.85 -2.26
C ALA A 253 -26.90 4.18 -1.49
N PRO A 254 -26.49 4.21 -0.21
CA PRO A 254 -26.55 5.42 0.60
C PRO A 254 -25.39 6.36 0.25
N ILE A 255 -25.67 7.66 0.32
CA ILE A 255 -24.67 8.73 0.23
C ILE A 255 -24.26 9.08 1.66
N ASN A 256 -23.36 8.27 2.24
CA ASN A 256 -22.92 8.34 3.63
C ASN A 256 -21.57 9.06 3.78
N GLY A 257 -21.50 10.10 4.60
CA GLY A 257 -20.26 10.86 4.81
C GLY A 257 -20.10 11.42 6.21
N ARG A 258 -18.87 11.39 6.71
CA ARG A 258 -18.46 12.09 7.94
C ARG A 258 -17.78 13.40 7.56
N VAL A 259 -18.23 14.51 8.13
CA VAL A 259 -17.79 15.84 7.76
C VAL A 259 -17.08 16.51 8.92
N TRP A 260 -15.94 17.11 8.61
CA TRP A 260 -15.26 18.11 9.43
C TRP A 260 -15.28 19.41 8.63
N MET A 261 -15.95 20.43 9.14
CA MET A 261 -16.17 21.71 8.46
C MET A 261 -15.58 22.86 9.29
N PRO A 262 -14.86 23.82 8.68
CA PRO A 262 -14.45 25.02 9.38
C PRO A 262 -15.68 25.85 9.81
N GLU A 263 -15.71 26.33 11.04
CA GLU A 263 -16.70 27.31 11.46
C GLU A 263 -16.49 28.65 10.74
N GLY A 264 -17.53 29.20 10.12
CA GLY A 264 -17.48 30.48 9.43
C GLY A 264 -18.50 30.57 8.28
N ASP A 265 -18.49 31.70 7.58
CA ASP A 265 -19.47 31.96 6.51
C ASP A 265 -19.21 31.16 5.23
N GLY A 266 -17.95 30.78 4.96
CA GLY A 266 -17.55 30.13 3.72
C GLY A 266 -17.56 31.09 2.51
N PRO A 267 -17.57 30.57 1.27
CA PRO A 267 -17.45 29.15 0.94
C PRO A 267 -16.04 28.63 1.23
N PHE A 268 -15.93 27.36 1.60
CA PHE A 268 -14.65 26.68 1.84
C PHE A 268 -14.41 25.61 0.76
N PRO A 269 -13.18 25.44 0.26
CA PRO A 269 -12.85 24.32 -0.63
C PRO A 269 -13.20 22.96 -0.03
N LEU A 270 -13.56 22.00 -0.87
CA LEU A 270 -14.06 20.69 -0.45
C LEU A 270 -13.05 19.57 -0.77
N ILE A 271 -12.76 18.74 0.23
CA ILE A 271 -11.88 17.58 0.12
C ILE A 271 -12.68 16.32 0.45
N LEU A 272 -12.82 15.41 -0.50
CA LEU A 272 -13.41 14.08 -0.25
C LEU A 272 -12.30 13.05 -0.05
N VAL A 273 -12.43 12.18 0.96
CA VAL A 273 -11.51 11.08 1.25
C VAL A 273 -12.27 9.76 1.19
N VAL A 274 -11.88 8.88 0.27
CA VAL A 274 -12.46 7.53 0.13
C VAL A 274 -11.46 6.44 0.52
N HIS A 275 -11.93 5.47 1.30
CA HIS A 275 -11.11 4.33 1.71
C HIS A 275 -11.00 3.27 0.61
N GLY A 276 -10.02 2.38 0.75
CA GLY A 276 -9.85 1.23 -0.14
C GLY A 276 -10.66 0.01 0.24
N ASN A 277 -10.35 -1.10 -0.41
CA ASN A 277 -10.95 -2.38 -0.10
C ASN A 277 -10.43 -2.92 1.23
N HIS A 278 -11.32 -3.09 2.21
CA HIS A 278 -11.06 -3.80 3.46
C HIS A 278 -12.09 -4.91 3.68
N GLY A 279 -12.19 -5.48 4.88
CA GLY A 279 -13.38 -6.25 5.27
C GLY A 279 -14.57 -5.31 5.47
N MET A 280 -15.70 -5.53 4.78
CA MET A 280 -16.89 -4.68 4.89
C MET A 280 -17.45 -4.57 6.32
N GLU A 281 -17.16 -5.55 7.19
CA GLU A 281 -17.57 -5.55 8.59
C GLU A 281 -16.68 -4.68 9.49
N HIS A 282 -15.63 -4.08 8.94
CA HIS A 282 -14.67 -3.24 9.64
C HIS A 282 -14.60 -1.86 8.99
N HIS A 283 -15.40 -0.94 9.52
CA HIS A 283 -15.66 0.36 8.89
C HIS A 283 -14.38 1.19 8.76
N SER A 284 -14.08 1.61 7.53
CA SER A 284 -12.79 2.25 7.20
C SER A 284 -12.86 3.78 7.19
N ASP A 285 -14.02 4.38 6.93
CA ASP A 285 -14.24 5.82 6.92
C ASP A 285 -13.85 6.58 8.21
N PRO A 286 -14.03 6.06 9.45
CA PRO A 286 -13.65 6.84 10.63
C PRO A 286 -12.12 6.95 10.79
N GLY A 287 -11.35 6.15 10.04
CA GLY A 287 -9.88 6.13 10.12
C GLY A 287 -9.19 7.36 9.56
N TYR A 288 -9.91 8.23 8.87
CA TYR A 288 -9.41 9.51 8.34
C TYR A 288 -9.80 10.71 9.20
N ALA A 289 -10.41 10.50 10.37
CA ALA A 289 -10.81 11.60 11.26
C ALA A 289 -9.65 12.54 11.62
N TYR A 290 -8.43 12.02 11.73
CA TYR A 290 -7.25 12.84 12.00
C TYR A 290 -6.90 13.79 10.84
N LEU A 291 -7.10 13.38 9.58
CA LEU A 291 -6.96 14.27 8.42
C LEU A 291 -8.15 15.21 8.32
N GLY A 292 -9.36 14.71 8.55
CA GLY A 292 -10.58 15.51 8.55
C GLY A 292 -10.49 16.72 9.48
N GLN A 293 -10.17 16.46 10.74
CA GLN A 293 -9.98 17.51 11.75
C GLN A 293 -8.84 18.47 11.37
N HIS A 294 -7.71 17.94 10.90
CA HIS A 294 -6.54 18.72 10.56
C HIS A 294 -6.81 19.67 9.39
N LEU A 295 -7.30 19.15 8.27
CA LEU A 295 -7.59 19.93 7.05
C LEU A 295 -8.74 20.93 7.29
N ALA A 296 -9.77 20.55 8.06
CA ALA A 296 -10.83 21.48 8.46
C ALA A 296 -10.32 22.65 9.30
N SER A 297 -9.42 22.40 10.26
CA SER A 297 -8.82 23.50 11.02
C SER A 297 -8.02 24.49 10.14
N ARG A 298 -7.59 24.04 8.95
CA ARG A 298 -6.83 24.83 7.96
C ARG A 298 -7.72 25.51 6.91
N GLY A 299 -9.05 25.41 7.02
CA GLY A 299 -10.02 26.09 6.15
C GLY A 299 -10.58 25.25 5.00
N TYR A 300 -10.60 23.92 5.12
CA TYR A 300 -11.14 23.02 4.11
C TYR A 300 -12.30 22.16 4.64
N ILE A 301 -13.44 22.12 3.97
CA ILE A 301 -14.44 21.10 4.32
C ILE A 301 -13.85 19.75 3.94
N THR A 302 -13.74 18.84 4.90
CA THR A 302 -13.20 17.51 4.66
C THR A 302 -14.24 16.47 4.96
N VAL A 303 -14.47 15.57 4.01
CA VAL A 303 -15.49 14.53 4.10
C VAL A 303 -14.83 13.17 3.94
N SER A 304 -14.96 12.29 4.94
CA SER A 304 -14.64 10.88 4.74
C SER A 304 -15.89 10.11 4.30
N VAL A 305 -15.80 9.53 3.11
CA VAL A 305 -16.89 8.82 2.43
C VAL A 305 -16.90 7.35 2.84
N ASP A 306 -18.12 6.83 3.08
CA ASP A 306 -18.36 5.43 3.38
C ASP A 306 -18.68 4.63 2.10
N GLU A 307 -17.79 3.71 1.75
CA GLU A 307 -17.98 2.71 0.69
C GLU A 307 -17.83 1.28 1.22
N ASN A 308 -18.01 1.06 2.52
CA ASN A 308 -17.77 -0.26 3.11
C ASN A 308 -18.70 -1.32 2.50
N PHE A 309 -19.86 -0.95 1.98
CA PHE A 309 -20.81 -1.89 1.37
C PHE A 309 -20.34 -2.54 0.07
N ILE A 310 -19.37 -1.94 -0.63
CA ILE A 310 -18.72 -2.49 -1.83
C ILE A 310 -17.33 -3.08 -1.57
N ASN A 311 -16.91 -3.17 -0.31
CA ASN A 311 -15.69 -3.86 0.10
C ASN A 311 -15.82 -5.40 0.06
N GLY A 312 -14.68 -6.11 0.06
CA GLY A 312 -14.61 -7.56 0.19
C GLY A 312 -15.19 -8.09 1.51
N THR A 313 -15.62 -9.34 1.48
CA THR A 313 -16.10 -10.08 2.66
C THR A 313 -15.85 -11.58 2.48
N TRP A 314 -16.17 -12.39 3.50
CA TRP A 314 -16.09 -13.85 3.46
C TRP A 314 -16.86 -14.51 2.29
N SER A 315 -17.93 -13.85 1.81
CA SER A 315 -18.72 -14.29 0.65
C SER A 315 -18.09 -13.94 -0.70
N GLY A 316 -17.03 -13.13 -0.69
CA GLY A 316 -16.19 -12.80 -1.85
C GLY A 316 -16.03 -11.30 -2.08
N ASP A 317 -15.09 -10.99 -2.95
CA ASP A 317 -14.76 -9.67 -3.48
C ASP A 317 -15.26 -9.53 -4.94
N PHE A 318 -15.41 -8.29 -5.41
CA PHE A 318 -15.75 -7.92 -6.77
C PHE A 318 -14.54 -7.92 -7.71
N ARG A 319 -13.32 -7.93 -7.17
CA ARG A 319 -12.04 -8.08 -7.90
C ARG A 319 -11.79 -6.96 -8.92
N GLY A 320 -12.11 -5.72 -8.56
CA GLY A 320 -11.90 -4.53 -9.39
C GLY A 320 -13.10 -4.12 -10.24
N ARG A 321 -14.14 -4.95 -10.34
CA ARG A 321 -15.38 -4.58 -11.06
C ARG A 321 -16.22 -3.55 -10.31
N GLU A 322 -15.91 -3.29 -9.05
CA GLU A 322 -16.49 -2.21 -8.26
C GLU A 322 -15.84 -0.84 -8.51
N MET A 323 -14.72 -0.76 -9.24
CA MET A 323 -14.03 0.50 -9.47
C MET A 323 -14.90 1.61 -10.10
N PRO A 324 -15.76 1.33 -11.11
CA PRO A 324 -16.66 2.35 -11.65
C PRO A 324 -17.62 2.93 -10.62
N ILE A 325 -18.24 2.09 -9.78
CA ILE A 325 -19.19 2.57 -8.76
C ILE A 325 -18.48 3.37 -7.66
N ARG A 326 -17.26 3.00 -7.24
CA ARG A 326 -16.47 3.78 -6.28
C ARG A 326 -16.24 5.21 -6.77
N ALA A 327 -15.76 5.32 -8.00
CA ALA A 327 -15.53 6.61 -8.64
C ALA A 327 -16.81 7.44 -8.77
N TRP A 328 -17.90 6.79 -9.19
CA TRP A 328 -19.19 7.44 -9.37
C TRP A 328 -19.82 7.90 -8.05
N LEU A 329 -19.69 7.13 -6.96
CA LEU A 329 -20.19 7.52 -5.63
C LEU A 329 -19.54 8.81 -5.15
N LEU A 330 -18.21 8.97 -5.29
CA LEU A 330 -17.52 10.24 -5.00
C LEU A 330 -18.18 11.45 -5.71
N LEU A 331 -18.52 11.30 -6.99
CA LEU A 331 -19.19 12.37 -7.74
C LEU A 331 -20.65 12.59 -7.29
N LYS A 332 -21.32 11.54 -6.80
CA LYS A 332 -22.64 11.67 -6.16
C LYS A 332 -22.57 12.41 -4.83
N HIS A 333 -21.49 12.27 -4.06
CA HIS A 333 -21.25 13.11 -2.89
C HIS A 333 -21.13 14.58 -3.28
N LEU A 334 -20.35 14.92 -4.32
CA LEU A 334 -20.26 16.30 -4.82
C LEU A 334 -21.61 16.83 -5.33
N GLN A 335 -22.40 15.98 -6.01
CA GLN A 335 -23.76 16.33 -6.44
C GLN A 335 -24.70 16.61 -5.27
N GLN A 336 -24.59 15.85 -4.17
CA GLN A 336 -25.34 16.12 -2.95
C GLN A 336 -24.94 17.46 -2.32
N TRP A 337 -23.64 17.79 -2.27
CA TRP A 337 -23.18 19.11 -1.83
C TRP A 337 -23.69 20.25 -2.74
N ARG A 338 -23.72 20.04 -4.07
CA ARG A 338 -24.31 21.01 -5.02
C ARG A 338 -25.78 21.27 -4.70
N SER A 339 -26.53 20.23 -4.36
CA SER A 339 -27.94 20.36 -3.97
C SER A 339 -28.11 21.16 -2.68
N TRP A 340 -27.25 20.97 -1.68
CA TRP A 340 -27.30 21.77 -0.45
C TRP A 340 -26.91 23.22 -0.70
N ASN A 341 -25.82 23.45 -1.45
CA ASN A 341 -25.34 24.78 -1.78
C ASN A 341 -26.39 25.65 -2.48
N ASN A 342 -27.16 25.06 -3.39
CA ASN A 342 -28.19 25.76 -4.18
C ASN A 342 -29.57 25.82 -3.48
N GLY A 343 -29.72 25.11 -2.35
CA GLY A 343 -30.98 24.99 -1.63
C GLY A 343 -31.13 26.01 -0.51
N THR A 344 -32.00 25.68 0.45
CA THR A 344 -32.22 26.46 1.68
C THR A 344 -31.72 25.74 2.93
N SER A 345 -30.81 24.77 2.79
CA SER A 345 -30.22 24.07 3.93
C SER A 345 -29.29 25.00 4.71
N GLU A 346 -28.96 24.64 5.95
CA GLU A 346 -27.96 25.35 6.76
C GLU A 346 -26.55 25.30 6.13
N LEU A 347 -26.35 24.37 5.18
CA LEU A 347 -25.14 24.20 4.39
C LEU A 347 -25.14 25.02 3.09
N ALA A 348 -26.18 25.81 2.82
CA ALA A 348 -26.26 26.64 1.63
C ALA A 348 -25.07 27.62 1.54
N GLY A 349 -24.40 27.64 0.38
CA GLY A 349 -23.23 28.47 0.12
C GLY A 349 -21.97 28.12 0.93
N LYS A 350 -21.94 27.02 1.69
CA LYS A 350 -20.78 26.68 2.54
C LYS A 350 -19.62 26.05 1.78
N ALA A 351 -19.89 25.28 0.73
CA ALA A 351 -18.84 24.58 -0.02
C ALA A 351 -18.48 25.29 -1.33
N ASP A 352 -17.19 25.41 -1.62
CA ASP A 352 -16.69 25.81 -2.94
C ASP A 352 -16.48 24.55 -3.80
N LEU A 353 -17.39 24.32 -4.74
CA LEU A 353 -17.35 23.15 -5.63
C LEU A 353 -16.53 23.39 -6.91
N ASP A 354 -15.98 24.59 -7.08
CA ASP A 354 -15.01 24.90 -8.13
C ASP A 354 -13.56 24.66 -7.68
N ASN A 355 -13.37 24.36 -6.39
CA ASN A 355 -12.08 24.07 -5.75
C ASN A 355 -12.17 22.78 -4.92
N VAL A 356 -12.10 21.65 -5.62
CA VAL A 356 -12.24 20.30 -5.02
C VAL A 356 -10.93 19.52 -5.10
N ILE A 357 -10.58 18.81 -4.01
CA ILE A 357 -9.60 17.72 -4.03
C ILE A 357 -10.29 16.39 -3.78
N LEU A 358 -9.94 15.37 -4.56
CA LEU A 358 -10.32 13.99 -4.28
C LEU A 358 -9.12 13.21 -3.74
N MET A 359 -9.30 12.56 -2.59
CA MET A 359 -8.30 11.74 -1.94
C MET A 359 -8.79 10.31 -1.81
N GLY A 360 -7.93 9.34 -2.07
CA GLY A 360 -8.28 7.94 -2.03
C GLY A 360 -7.14 7.07 -1.53
N HIS A 361 -7.45 5.99 -0.80
CA HIS A 361 -6.47 5.01 -0.32
C HIS A 361 -6.64 3.65 -1.01
N SER A 362 -5.56 2.99 -1.46
CA SER A 362 -5.62 1.65 -2.06
C SER A 362 -6.53 1.66 -3.30
N ARG A 363 -7.56 0.81 -3.36
CA ARG A 363 -8.58 0.89 -4.42
C ARG A 363 -9.27 2.25 -4.48
N GLY A 364 -9.43 2.95 -3.36
CA GLY A 364 -9.92 4.32 -3.34
C GLY A 364 -8.97 5.28 -4.07
N GLY A 365 -7.65 5.04 -3.99
CA GLY A 365 -6.62 5.83 -4.67
C GLY A 365 -6.65 5.67 -6.20
N GLU A 366 -7.03 4.50 -6.71
CA GLU A 366 -7.34 4.32 -8.14
C GLU A 366 -8.69 4.97 -8.50
N ALA A 367 -9.67 4.90 -7.60
CA ALA A 367 -11.02 5.42 -7.83
C ALA A 367 -11.07 6.93 -8.01
N VAL A 368 -10.21 7.71 -7.33
CA VAL A 368 -10.17 9.17 -7.50
C VAL A 368 -9.72 9.59 -8.89
N SER A 369 -8.80 8.86 -9.51
CA SER A 369 -8.40 9.10 -10.91
C SER A 369 -9.55 8.80 -11.87
N ILE A 370 -10.27 7.70 -11.64
CA ILE A 370 -11.48 7.37 -12.43
C ILE A 370 -12.57 8.43 -12.23
N ALA A 371 -12.77 8.93 -11.01
CA ALA A 371 -13.76 9.97 -10.71
C ALA A 371 -13.41 11.28 -11.42
N ALA A 372 -12.14 11.68 -11.44
CA ALA A 372 -11.69 12.86 -12.18
C ALA A 372 -11.95 12.76 -13.68
N ALA A 373 -11.73 11.59 -14.29
CA ALA A 373 -12.09 11.36 -15.69
C ALA A 373 -13.61 11.38 -15.91
N TYR A 374 -14.38 10.67 -15.09
CA TYR A 374 -15.85 10.62 -15.20
C TYR A 374 -16.50 12.00 -15.02
N ASN A 375 -15.90 12.86 -14.20
CA ASN A 375 -16.41 14.21 -13.94
C ASN A 375 -16.55 15.06 -15.20
N LYS A 376 -15.70 14.83 -16.22
CA LYS A 376 -15.71 15.55 -17.51
C LYS A 376 -16.64 14.90 -18.56
N LEU A 377 -17.21 13.73 -18.28
CA LEU A 377 -18.03 12.98 -19.25
C LEU A 377 -19.52 13.31 -19.09
N SER A 378 -20.27 13.20 -20.19
CA SER A 378 -21.73 13.28 -20.19
C SER A 378 -22.42 11.93 -19.98
N HIS A 379 -21.69 10.83 -20.10
CA HIS A 379 -22.23 9.47 -19.97
C HIS A 379 -21.18 8.54 -19.35
N PHE A 380 -21.66 7.48 -18.68
CA PHE A 380 -20.81 6.41 -18.19
C PHE A 380 -20.17 5.62 -19.35
N PRO A 381 -18.83 5.49 -19.41
CA PRO A 381 -18.15 4.88 -20.56
C PRO A 381 -18.37 3.37 -20.76
N ASP A 382 -18.85 2.63 -19.76
CA ASP A 382 -19.14 1.19 -19.90
C ASP A 382 -20.63 0.91 -20.18
N ASP A 383 -21.51 1.87 -19.92
CA ASP A 383 -22.94 1.81 -20.26
C ASP A 383 -23.50 3.24 -20.43
N ALA A 384 -23.56 3.69 -21.69
CA ALA A 384 -23.99 5.04 -22.05
C ALA A 384 -25.49 5.32 -21.80
N THR A 385 -26.27 4.37 -21.28
CA THR A 385 -27.64 4.65 -20.81
C THR A 385 -27.64 5.41 -19.47
N VAL A 386 -26.50 5.46 -18.78
CA VAL A 386 -26.32 6.24 -17.56
C VAL A 386 -25.72 7.60 -17.92
N GLU A 387 -26.54 8.64 -17.80
CA GLU A 387 -26.14 10.03 -18.01
C GLU A 387 -25.41 10.61 -16.79
N PHE A 388 -24.42 11.45 -17.06
CA PHE A 388 -23.64 12.19 -16.08
C PHE A 388 -23.87 13.69 -16.21
N ASP A 389 -23.94 14.37 -15.07
CA ASP A 389 -24.07 15.82 -14.94
C ASP A 389 -23.28 16.29 -13.72
N PHE A 390 -21.96 16.08 -13.76
CA PHE A 390 -21.05 16.36 -12.64
C PHE A 390 -20.30 17.68 -12.85
N ASN A 391 -19.27 17.68 -13.71
CA ASN A 391 -18.47 18.84 -14.11
C ASN A 391 -18.05 19.77 -12.95
N PHE A 392 -17.61 19.19 -11.83
CA PHE A 392 -17.08 19.92 -10.67
C PHE A 392 -15.65 20.41 -10.91
N GLY A 393 -15.23 21.47 -10.22
CA GLY A 393 -13.86 22.00 -10.30
C GLY A 393 -12.86 21.17 -9.50
N ILE A 394 -12.61 19.94 -9.93
CA ILE A 394 -11.59 19.06 -9.32
C ILE A 394 -10.21 19.60 -9.72
N ARG A 395 -9.48 20.16 -8.74
CA ARG A 395 -8.16 20.79 -8.92
C ARG A 395 -6.99 19.87 -8.63
N GLY A 396 -7.21 18.83 -7.83
CA GLY A 396 -6.15 17.89 -7.51
C GLY A 396 -6.61 16.55 -6.95
N LEU A 397 -5.72 15.57 -7.05
CA LEU A 397 -5.91 14.20 -6.59
C LEU A 397 -4.81 13.81 -5.60
N VAL A 398 -5.19 13.13 -4.52
CA VAL A 398 -4.25 12.52 -3.57
C VAL A 398 -4.50 11.01 -3.51
N ALA A 399 -3.56 10.24 -4.05
CA ALA A 399 -3.62 8.79 -4.13
C ALA A 399 -2.67 8.17 -3.07
N ILE A 400 -3.23 7.73 -1.96
CA ILE A 400 -2.51 7.05 -0.87
C ILE A 400 -2.45 5.56 -1.19
N ALA A 401 -1.25 4.99 -1.17
CA ALA A 401 -0.93 3.60 -1.47
C ALA A 401 -1.84 2.99 -2.57
N PRO A 402 -1.99 3.65 -3.73
CA PRO A 402 -3.08 3.35 -4.63
C PRO A 402 -2.87 2.03 -5.35
N THR A 403 -3.96 1.43 -5.82
CA THR A 403 -3.86 0.47 -6.92
C THR A 403 -3.75 1.21 -8.26
N ASP A 404 -3.38 0.52 -9.33
CA ASP A 404 -3.51 1.01 -10.71
C ASP A 404 -3.75 -0.14 -11.70
N ILE A 405 -4.41 -1.20 -11.22
CA ILE A 405 -4.52 -2.50 -11.91
C ILE A 405 -5.94 -3.04 -11.93
N ARG A 406 -6.89 -2.38 -11.25
CA ARG A 406 -8.21 -2.94 -10.98
C ARG A 406 -9.21 -2.58 -12.08
N TYR A 407 -9.08 -1.39 -12.65
CA TYR A 407 -9.88 -0.92 -13.76
C TYR A 407 -9.12 -1.07 -15.08
N PHE A 408 -9.73 -1.78 -16.04
CA PHE A 408 -9.06 -2.19 -17.27
C PHE A 408 -8.65 -1.01 -18.17
N ARG A 409 -9.32 0.14 -18.06
CA ARG A 409 -9.10 1.28 -18.97
C ARG A 409 -7.82 2.07 -18.70
N ARG A 410 -7.24 1.98 -17.49
CA ARG A 410 -6.09 2.78 -17.00
C ARG A 410 -6.18 4.26 -17.38
N ILE A 411 -6.57 5.10 -16.42
CA ILE A 411 -6.97 6.47 -16.72
C ILE A 411 -5.79 7.34 -17.16
N GLU A 412 -5.99 8.06 -18.25
CA GLU A 412 -5.20 9.23 -18.64
C GLU A 412 -5.90 10.48 -18.10
N LEU A 413 -5.12 11.39 -17.52
CA LEU A 413 -5.60 12.62 -16.91
C LEU A 413 -4.91 13.80 -17.58
N GLU A 414 -5.63 14.90 -17.70
CA GLU A 414 -5.14 16.13 -18.32
C GLU A 414 -5.46 17.32 -17.39
N ASP A 415 -4.46 18.18 -17.18
CA ASP A 415 -4.55 19.44 -16.44
C ASP A 415 -5.08 19.28 -15.01
N ILE A 416 -4.43 18.41 -14.24
CA ILE A 416 -4.78 18.15 -12.85
C ILE A 416 -3.53 18.00 -11.98
N ASN A 417 -3.60 18.50 -10.73
CA ASN A 417 -2.53 18.27 -9.77
C ASN A 417 -2.65 16.84 -9.22
N TYR A 418 -1.53 16.14 -9.07
CA TYR A 418 -1.53 14.76 -8.59
C TYR A 418 -0.45 14.56 -7.52
N LEU A 419 -0.82 13.95 -6.40
CA LEU A 419 0.09 13.47 -5.38
C LEU A 419 -0.16 12.00 -5.13
N SER A 420 0.89 11.19 -5.13
CA SER A 420 0.83 9.83 -4.59
C SER A 420 1.79 9.61 -3.43
N LEU A 421 1.31 8.93 -2.39
CA LEU A 421 2.08 8.57 -1.21
C LEU A 421 2.09 7.05 -1.04
N GLN A 422 3.23 6.42 -0.81
CA GLN A 422 3.29 4.97 -0.54
C GLN A 422 4.26 4.69 0.61
N GLY A 423 4.01 3.61 1.37
CA GLY A 423 5.00 3.05 2.28
C GLY A 423 5.91 2.03 1.57
N THR A 424 7.20 1.95 1.91
CA THR A 424 8.08 0.89 1.34
C THR A 424 7.82 -0.50 1.90
N TYR A 425 7.13 -0.61 3.04
CA TYR A 425 6.72 -1.85 3.69
C TYR A 425 5.22 -2.12 3.50
N ASP A 426 4.63 -1.58 2.44
CA ASP A 426 3.27 -1.89 2.03
C ASP A 426 3.16 -3.37 1.63
N ALA A 427 2.55 -4.20 2.48
CA ALA A 427 2.40 -5.63 2.18
C ALA A 427 1.10 -5.95 1.44
N ASP A 428 0.15 -5.02 1.31
CA ASP A 428 -1.10 -5.25 0.58
C ASP A 428 -0.93 -4.95 -0.92
N GLU A 429 -0.18 -3.89 -1.23
CA GLU A 429 0.20 -3.44 -2.57
C GLU A 429 1.71 -3.14 -2.56
N ALA A 430 2.52 -4.19 -2.76
CA ALA A 430 3.98 -4.12 -2.57
C ALA A 430 4.71 -3.17 -3.53
N SER A 431 4.11 -2.86 -4.68
CA SER A 431 4.69 -2.01 -5.72
C SER A 431 4.07 -0.62 -5.72
N PHE A 432 4.86 0.40 -6.07
CA PHE A 432 4.40 1.78 -6.04
C PHE A 432 3.61 2.17 -7.30
N PHE A 433 2.39 1.65 -7.42
CA PHE A 433 1.51 1.86 -8.58
C PHE A 433 1.14 3.33 -8.85
N GLY A 434 1.21 4.18 -7.82
CA GLY A 434 0.94 5.61 -7.93
C GLY A 434 1.82 6.34 -8.94
N LEU A 435 3.08 5.91 -9.13
CA LEU A 435 4.00 6.48 -10.12
C LEU A 435 3.54 6.20 -11.55
N ARG A 436 2.93 5.03 -11.79
CA ARG A 436 2.42 4.68 -13.12
C ARG A 436 1.23 5.55 -13.52
N GLN A 437 0.35 5.89 -12.57
CA GLN A 437 -0.72 6.87 -12.83
C GLN A 437 -0.16 8.28 -13.01
N ALA A 438 0.89 8.67 -12.25
CA ALA A 438 1.54 9.98 -12.37
C ALA A 438 2.10 10.23 -13.79
N LYS A 439 2.72 9.23 -14.43
CA LYS A 439 3.21 9.32 -15.81
C LYS A 439 2.09 9.46 -16.86
N ARG A 440 0.85 9.09 -16.52
CA ARG A 440 -0.35 9.30 -17.38
C ARG A 440 -1.10 10.58 -17.07
N VAL A 441 -0.44 11.56 -16.46
CA VAL A 441 -0.95 12.92 -16.30
C VAL A 441 -0.25 13.80 -17.33
N SER A 442 -1.01 14.31 -18.31
CA SER A 442 -0.54 15.27 -19.29
C SER A 442 -0.92 16.70 -18.89
N PHE A 443 -0.15 17.67 -19.40
CA PHE A 443 -0.39 19.09 -19.18
C PHE A 443 -0.52 19.78 -20.55
N SER A 444 -1.65 20.45 -20.78
CA SER A 444 -1.93 21.21 -22.00
C SER A 444 -1.46 22.66 -21.90
N ASP A 445 -1.37 23.19 -20.67
CA ASP A 445 -0.78 24.49 -20.34
C ASP A 445 0.55 24.36 -19.56
N SER A 446 1.23 25.49 -19.32
CA SER A 446 2.67 25.48 -19.00
C SER A 446 3.07 26.00 -17.63
N THR A 447 2.20 26.16 -16.62
CA THR A 447 2.71 26.74 -15.35
C THR A 447 2.15 26.23 -14.02
N ASN A 448 0.89 25.78 -13.92
CA ASN A 448 0.25 25.71 -12.59
C ASN A 448 0.02 24.30 -12.04
N TYR A 449 0.09 23.27 -12.88
CA TYR A 449 -0.12 21.88 -12.48
C TYR A 449 1.20 21.18 -12.13
N PHE A 450 1.12 20.17 -11.28
CA PHE A 450 2.26 19.30 -10.99
C PHE A 450 1.81 17.89 -10.63
N SER A 451 2.72 16.94 -10.78
CA SER A 451 2.57 15.55 -10.36
C SER A 451 3.74 15.20 -9.43
N ALA A 452 3.44 14.58 -8.30
CA ALA A 452 4.43 14.15 -7.33
C ALA A 452 4.15 12.73 -6.81
N GLY A 453 5.21 11.97 -6.59
CA GLY A 453 5.17 10.67 -5.93
C GLY A 453 6.16 10.65 -4.78
N VAL A 454 5.73 10.26 -3.58
CA VAL A 454 6.59 10.19 -2.39
C VAL A 454 6.55 8.79 -1.80
N TRP A 455 7.71 8.15 -1.75
CA TRP A 455 7.88 6.85 -1.11
C TRP A 455 8.46 7.02 0.30
N ILE A 456 7.70 6.59 1.30
CA ILE A 456 7.99 6.76 2.73
C ILE A 456 8.59 5.46 3.25
N HIS A 457 9.91 5.45 3.47
CA HIS A 457 10.58 4.26 3.95
C HIS A 457 10.06 3.84 5.33
N LYS A 458 9.88 2.54 5.53
CA LYS A 458 9.30 1.92 6.74
C LYS A 458 7.81 2.20 6.99
N GLY A 459 7.14 2.95 6.12
CA GLY A 459 5.67 3.01 6.13
C GLY A 459 5.06 1.73 5.57
N ASN A 460 3.91 1.28 6.09
CA ASN A 460 3.13 0.17 5.54
C ASN A 460 1.87 0.65 4.79
N HIS A 461 1.02 -0.28 4.34
CA HIS A 461 -0.28 0.06 3.75
C HIS A 461 -1.21 0.68 4.80
N GLY A 462 -1.36 -0.02 5.93
CA GLY A 462 -2.45 0.19 6.88
C GLY A 462 -2.41 1.51 7.64
N GLN A 463 -1.24 1.98 8.08
CA GLN A 463 -1.17 3.01 9.13
C GLN A 463 -1.59 4.42 8.68
N PHE A 464 -1.72 4.68 7.37
CA PHE A 464 -2.38 5.87 6.86
C PHE A 464 -3.83 5.98 7.34
N ASN A 465 -4.50 4.83 7.53
CA ASN A 465 -5.81 4.77 8.17
C ASN A 465 -5.64 4.41 9.65
N SER A 466 -6.13 5.24 10.57
CA SER A 466 -5.90 5.03 12.00
C SER A 466 -6.54 3.78 12.59
N ILE A 467 -7.40 3.08 11.84
CA ILE A 467 -8.11 1.87 12.27
C ILE A 467 -7.43 0.59 11.75
N TRP A 468 -6.75 0.64 10.61
CA TRP A 468 -6.20 -0.56 9.96
C TRP A 468 -4.94 -1.09 10.67
N GLY A 469 -4.09 -0.18 11.17
CA GLY A 469 -2.93 -0.52 12.00
C GLY A 469 -1.73 -1.07 11.23
N SER A 470 -0.81 -1.70 11.95
CA SER A 470 0.50 -2.16 11.42
C SER A 470 0.47 -3.50 10.69
N ARG A 471 -0.69 -4.18 10.65
CA ARG A 471 -0.83 -5.49 10.00
C ARG A 471 -1.73 -5.36 8.79
N ASP A 472 -1.11 -5.31 7.62
CA ASP A 472 -1.82 -5.21 6.33
C ASP A 472 -2.66 -6.47 6.04
N PHE A 473 -2.32 -7.60 6.66
CA PHE A 473 -3.10 -8.84 6.54
C PHE A 473 -3.94 -9.18 7.77
N GLY A 474 -5.09 -9.80 7.49
CA GLY A 474 -5.96 -10.39 8.51
C GLY A 474 -5.27 -11.48 9.33
N VAL A 475 -5.61 -11.53 10.61
CA VAL A 475 -5.16 -12.58 11.53
C VAL A 475 -5.86 -13.92 11.23
N PRO A 476 -5.18 -15.06 11.42
CA PRO A 476 -3.85 -15.23 11.99
C PRO A 476 -2.68 -15.02 11.02
N TYR A 477 -2.91 -14.92 9.71
CA TYR A 477 -1.85 -14.75 8.71
C TYR A 477 -0.97 -13.50 8.98
N GLY A 478 -1.60 -12.39 9.34
CA GLY A 478 -0.91 -11.14 9.71
C GLY A 478 0.01 -11.23 10.93
N TRP A 479 -0.01 -12.31 11.71
CA TRP A 479 0.98 -12.52 12.78
C TRP A 479 2.38 -12.82 12.24
N PHE A 480 2.52 -13.15 10.97
CA PHE A 480 3.82 -13.42 10.35
C PHE A 480 4.43 -12.19 9.65
N LEU A 481 3.72 -11.05 9.62
CA LEU A 481 4.23 -9.78 9.11
C LEU A 481 5.33 -9.21 10.02
N ASN A 482 6.41 -8.74 9.43
CA ASN A 482 7.54 -8.12 10.11
C ASN A 482 7.23 -6.67 10.49
N THR A 483 6.38 -6.49 11.50
CA THR A 483 5.97 -5.16 11.96
C THR A 483 7.06 -4.42 12.75
N GLY A 484 8.13 -5.11 13.17
CA GLY A 484 9.24 -4.53 13.92
C GLY A 484 10.17 -3.62 13.10
N ALA A 485 10.05 -3.61 11.78
CA ALA A 485 10.80 -2.72 10.91
C ALA A 485 10.08 -1.40 10.59
N LEU A 486 8.80 -1.28 10.97
CA LEU A 486 7.96 -0.15 10.61
C LEU A 486 8.27 1.07 11.48
N ILE A 487 8.10 2.27 10.90
CA ILE A 487 7.84 3.47 11.70
C ILE A 487 6.48 3.33 12.38
N ASP A 488 6.28 4.04 13.49
CA ASP A 488 5.02 3.94 14.20
C ASP A 488 3.86 4.56 13.39
N GLY A 489 2.63 4.21 13.76
CA GLY A 489 1.47 4.69 13.02
C GLY A 489 1.22 6.20 13.16
N GLN A 490 1.65 6.83 14.26
CA GLN A 490 1.52 8.27 14.44
C GLN A 490 2.51 9.01 13.55
N GLU A 491 3.75 8.53 13.47
CA GLU A 491 4.81 8.99 12.57
C GLU A 491 4.36 8.91 11.10
N GLN A 492 3.85 7.75 10.66
CA GLN A 492 3.37 7.61 9.27
C GLN A 492 2.22 8.58 8.96
N ARG A 493 1.29 8.79 9.90
CA ARG A 493 0.22 9.79 9.74
C ARG A 493 0.71 11.22 9.83
N GLN A 494 1.82 11.47 10.53
CA GLN A 494 2.48 12.77 10.57
C GLN A 494 3.09 13.09 9.20
N ALA A 495 3.79 12.14 8.57
CA ALA A 495 4.25 12.28 7.19
C ALA A 495 3.07 12.56 6.23
N ALA A 496 1.96 11.82 6.38
CA ALA A 496 0.75 12.07 5.60
C ALA A 496 0.22 13.51 5.78
N LYS A 497 0.14 14.03 7.02
CA LYS A 497 -0.27 15.42 7.27
C LYS A 497 0.65 16.45 6.60
N VAL A 498 1.98 16.24 6.65
CA VAL A 498 2.94 17.14 6.00
C VAL A 498 2.69 17.22 4.50
N PHE A 499 2.71 16.08 3.79
CA PHE A 499 2.58 16.09 2.33
C PHE A 499 1.17 16.46 1.85
N ILE A 500 0.12 15.96 2.52
CA ILE A 500 -1.26 16.26 2.14
C ILE A 500 -1.63 17.70 2.47
N GLY A 501 -1.19 18.22 3.62
CA GLY A 501 -1.41 19.62 4.00
C GLY A 501 -0.70 20.58 3.03
N ALA A 502 0.55 20.27 2.68
CA ALA A 502 1.32 21.03 1.68
C ALA A 502 0.62 21.00 0.31
N PHE A 503 0.12 19.83 -0.11
CA PHE A 503 -0.59 19.68 -1.38
C PHE A 503 -1.89 20.48 -1.39
N ALA A 504 -2.69 20.39 -0.33
CA ALA A 504 -3.94 21.13 -0.22
C ALA A 504 -3.70 22.65 -0.28
N ASP A 505 -2.72 23.17 0.46
CA ASP A 505 -2.38 24.60 0.43
C ASP A 505 -1.81 25.02 -0.93
N ARG A 506 -0.95 24.20 -1.54
CA ARG A 506 -0.41 24.45 -2.88
C ARG A 506 -1.51 24.50 -3.94
N VAL A 507 -2.50 23.61 -3.88
CA VAL A 507 -3.52 23.47 -4.92
C VAL A 507 -4.70 24.42 -4.70
N LEU A 508 -5.19 24.56 -3.47
CA LEU A 508 -6.43 25.27 -3.16
C LEU A 508 -6.19 26.71 -2.68
N LYS A 509 -5.02 27.01 -2.07
CA LYS A 509 -4.61 28.38 -1.71
C LYS A 509 -3.57 28.96 -2.66
N GLN A 510 -3.11 28.18 -3.63
CA GLN A 510 -2.13 28.58 -4.64
C GLN A 510 -0.78 29.04 -4.04
N ASP A 511 -0.42 28.52 -2.86
CA ASP A 511 0.88 28.81 -2.25
C ASP A 511 1.96 27.94 -2.90
N SER A 512 2.67 28.52 -3.88
CA SER A 512 3.71 27.85 -4.66
C SER A 512 4.94 27.43 -3.84
N THR A 513 5.15 28.03 -2.66
CA THR A 513 6.31 27.71 -1.82
C THR A 513 6.31 26.24 -1.36
N TYR A 514 5.12 25.66 -1.18
CA TYR A 514 4.97 24.26 -0.78
C TYR A 514 5.40 23.24 -1.86
N GLU A 515 5.62 23.65 -3.12
CA GLU A 515 6.19 22.78 -4.17
C GLU A 515 7.56 22.22 -3.75
N GLU A 516 8.34 23.00 -3.01
CA GLU A 516 9.71 22.65 -2.62
C GLU A 516 9.76 21.40 -1.73
N ILE A 517 8.72 21.12 -0.95
CA ILE A 517 8.64 19.91 -0.12
C ILE A 517 8.54 18.64 -0.98
N PHE A 518 7.87 18.72 -2.13
CA PHE A 518 7.76 17.60 -3.06
C PHE A 518 9.02 17.43 -3.89
N LYS A 519 9.67 18.53 -4.30
CA LYS A 519 10.97 18.45 -4.98
C LYS A 519 12.05 17.90 -4.06
N ARG A 520 12.04 18.32 -2.79
CA ARG A 520 13.09 18.04 -1.79
C ARG A 520 12.49 17.83 -0.40
N PRO A 521 12.03 16.61 -0.07
CA PRO A 521 11.47 16.30 1.25
C PRO A 521 12.40 16.62 2.42
N ALA A 522 13.72 16.65 2.21
CA ALA A 522 14.70 17.03 3.22
C ALA A 522 14.48 18.44 3.81
N LEU A 523 13.85 19.37 3.08
CA LEU A 523 13.48 20.69 3.61
C LEU A 523 12.47 20.60 4.75
N ALA A 524 11.59 19.59 4.72
CA ALA A 524 10.60 19.32 5.75
C ALA A 524 11.11 18.36 6.84
N LYS A 525 12.42 18.09 6.93
CA LYS A 525 13.02 17.12 7.87
C LYS A 525 12.60 17.35 9.33
N SER A 526 12.40 18.60 9.75
CA SER A 526 11.97 18.92 11.11
C SER A 526 10.50 18.56 11.42
N TRP A 527 9.68 18.32 10.39
CA TRP A 527 8.26 17.99 10.51
C TRP A 527 7.95 16.52 10.19
N LEU A 528 8.91 15.85 9.56
CA LEU A 528 8.82 14.48 9.09
C LEU A 528 9.48 13.51 10.10
N PRO A 529 8.94 12.28 10.25
CA PRO A 529 9.62 11.20 10.95
C PRO A 529 11.02 10.92 10.41
N GLU A 530 11.92 10.45 11.27
CA GLU A 530 13.30 10.11 10.90
C GLU A 530 13.34 8.81 10.07
N THR A 531 13.17 8.95 8.76
CA THR A 531 13.28 7.88 7.77
C THR A 531 13.70 8.45 6.41
N VAL A 532 13.82 7.59 5.40
CA VAL A 532 14.15 7.99 4.02
C VAL A 532 12.86 8.31 3.25
N TYR A 533 12.90 9.40 2.49
CA TYR A 533 11.82 9.82 1.59
C TYR A 533 12.40 9.90 0.19
N LEU A 534 11.86 9.12 -0.75
CA LEU A 534 12.18 9.22 -2.17
C LEU A 534 11.08 10.00 -2.85
N SER A 535 11.43 10.98 -3.68
CA SER A 535 10.44 11.82 -4.35
C SER A 535 10.67 11.95 -5.84
N ASN A 536 9.58 11.78 -6.59
CA ASN A 536 9.45 12.11 -8.00
C ASN A 536 8.59 13.36 -8.12
N TYR A 537 9.00 14.30 -8.96
CA TYR A 537 8.29 15.55 -9.15
C TYR A 537 8.39 16.02 -10.59
N MET A 538 7.25 16.32 -11.19
CA MET A 538 7.10 16.89 -12.52
C MET A 538 6.14 18.08 -12.46
N LYS A 539 6.49 19.18 -13.11
CA LYS A 539 5.66 20.39 -13.18
C LYS A 539 5.20 20.62 -14.62
N ALA A 540 4.00 21.18 -14.77
CA ALA A 540 3.54 21.73 -16.04
C ALA A 540 4.54 22.78 -16.54
N GLY A 541 4.97 22.66 -17.79
CA GLY A 541 6.01 23.50 -18.38
C GLY A 541 7.44 22.98 -18.23
N ASP A 542 7.66 21.85 -17.55
CA ASP A 542 8.93 21.12 -17.64
C ASP A 542 9.17 20.70 -19.09
N ASN A 543 10.28 21.15 -19.65
CA ASN A 543 10.67 20.80 -21.01
C ASN A 543 11.60 19.59 -20.96
N ILE A 544 11.03 18.40 -21.09
CA ILE A 544 11.79 17.15 -21.16
C ILE A 544 12.44 17.04 -22.55
N LEU A 545 13.76 16.92 -22.56
CA LEU A 545 14.57 16.88 -23.77
C LEU A 545 14.85 15.44 -24.21
N VAL A 546 15.08 14.54 -23.25
CA VAL A 546 15.33 13.10 -23.44
C VAL A 546 14.61 12.32 -22.34
N ASP A 547 13.75 11.38 -22.73
CA ASP A 547 12.96 10.47 -21.88
C ASP A 547 13.09 8.99 -22.26
N TYR A 548 13.79 8.67 -23.37
CA TYR A 548 14.06 7.30 -23.82
C TYR A 548 12.82 6.47 -24.20
N GLU A 549 11.65 7.11 -24.36
CA GLU A 549 10.40 6.43 -24.72
C GLU A 549 10.20 6.33 -26.25
N GLU A 550 11.07 6.97 -27.06
CA GLU A 550 10.86 7.18 -28.49
C GLU A 550 11.20 5.98 -29.40
N ASP A 551 12.25 5.23 -29.07
CA ASP A 551 12.76 4.14 -29.89
C ASP A 551 13.61 3.13 -29.07
N ILE A 552 14.33 2.23 -29.76
CA ILE A 552 15.18 1.19 -29.14
C ILE A 552 16.68 1.43 -29.37
N ASN A 553 17.02 2.53 -30.04
CA ASN A 553 18.37 2.87 -30.44
C ASN A 553 19.00 3.74 -29.36
N VAL A 554 19.79 3.10 -28.50
CA VAL A 554 20.49 3.72 -27.37
C VAL A 554 21.41 4.91 -27.70
N THR A 555 21.65 5.18 -28.99
CA THR A 555 22.48 6.29 -29.48
C THR A 555 21.66 7.50 -29.95
N THR A 556 20.33 7.44 -29.86
CA THR A 556 19.41 8.55 -30.18
C THR A 556 18.63 8.98 -28.93
N GLY A 557 18.03 10.17 -29.00
CA GLY A 557 17.13 10.71 -27.96
C GLY A 557 15.81 11.20 -28.55
N THR A 558 14.83 11.50 -27.69
CA THR A 558 13.41 11.81 -27.98
C THR A 558 13.19 12.82 -29.11
N ASN A 559 14.05 13.83 -29.24
CA ASN A 559 13.94 14.88 -30.25
C ASN A 559 15.14 14.90 -31.21
N GLY A 560 15.66 13.72 -31.58
CA GLY A 560 16.75 13.59 -32.55
C GLY A 560 18.14 13.90 -31.99
N GLN A 561 18.29 13.93 -30.66
CA GLN A 561 19.61 14.09 -30.04
C GLN A 561 20.52 12.90 -30.38
N SER A 562 21.82 13.17 -30.49
CA SER A 562 22.84 12.12 -30.61
C SER A 562 23.43 11.82 -29.25
N ILE A 563 23.45 10.55 -28.88
CA ILE A 563 23.96 10.06 -27.60
C ILE A 563 25.23 9.22 -27.85
N SER A 564 26.26 9.50 -27.07
CA SER A 564 27.54 8.79 -27.13
C SER A 564 28.07 8.48 -25.75
N SER A 565 28.93 7.49 -25.65
CA SER A 565 29.61 7.15 -24.41
C SER A 565 31.04 6.70 -24.65
N ASN A 566 31.81 6.60 -23.56
CA ASN A 566 33.17 6.10 -23.58
C ASN A 566 33.46 5.32 -22.30
N GLU A 567 34.08 4.15 -22.45
CA GLU A 567 34.56 3.31 -21.33
C GLU A 567 33.47 2.99 -20.28
N LEU A 568 32.20 2.97 -20.69
CA LEU A 568 31.12 2.43 -19.86
C LEU A 568 31.14 0.90 -19.92
N LEU A 569 30.95 0.27 -18.76
CA LEU A 569 30.82 -1.19 -18.67
C LEU A 569 29.37 -1.64 -18.90
N VAL A 570 28.41 -0.78 -18.58
CA VAL A 570 26.98 -1.01 -18.81
C VAL A 570 26.40 0.24 -19.48
N TRP A 571 25.73 0.03 -20.61
CA TRP A 571 24.94 1.03 -21.32
C TRP A 571 23.82 0.32 -22.09
N ARG A 572 22.58 0.48 -21.63
CA ARG A 572 21.38 -0.04 -22.28
C ARG A 572 20.16 0.79 -21.86
N GLU A 573 19.12 0.77 -22.67
CA GLU A 573 17.78 1.18 -22.25
C GLU A 573 17.02 -0.03 -21.73
N GLU A 574 16.19 0.17 -20.71
CA GLU A 574 15.39 -0.88 -20.08
C GLU A 574 14.06 -0.33 -19.58
N ASN A 575 12.97 -1.06 -19.83
CA ASN A 575 11.69 -0.81 -19.20
C ASN A 575 11.77 -1.16 -17.71
N LEU A 576 11.64 -0.14 -16.86
CA LEU A 576 11.78 -0.32 -15.43
C LEU A 576 10.67 -1.22 -14.90
N SER A 577 11.07 -2.20 -14.09
CA SER A 577 10.16 -3.14 -13.46
C SER A 577 9.97 -2.81 -11.99
N MET A 578 8.74 -2.96 -11.52
CA MET A 578 8.41 -2.99 -10.11
C MET A 578 8.96 -4.28 -9.47
N ARG A 579 9.03 -4.36 -8.14
CA ARG A 579 9.59 -5.52 -7.43
C ARG A 579 8.86 -6.83 -7.73
N GLY A 580 7.57 -6.76 -8.07
CA GLY A 580 6.73 -7.89 -8.46
C GLY A 580 6.89 -8.34 -9.92
N GLY A 581 7.68 -7.61 -10.73
CA GLY A 581 7.92 -7.88 -12.15
C GLY A 581 6.96 -7.16 -13.11
N ASP A 582 5.95 -6.44 -12.61
CA ASP A 582 5.11 -5.58 -13.43
C ASP A 582 5.88 -4.34 -13.90
N SER A 583 5.56 -3.84 -15.09
CA SER A 583 6.17 -2.62 -15.63
C SER A 583 5.78 -1.36 -14.83
N GLN A 584 6.77 -0.49 -14.60
CA GLN A 584 6.59 0.89 -14.13
C GLN A 584 6.00 1.82 -15.21
N SER A 585 5.96 1.35 -16.47
CA SER A 585 5.57 2.12 -17.66
C SER A 585 6.44 3.35 -17.87
N THR A 586 7.75 3.14 -17.71
CA THR A 586 8.79 4.11 -17.99
C THR A 586 10.03 3.33 -18.43
N ASP A 587 10.65 3.78 -19.50
CA ASP A 587 11.96 3.35 -19.95
C ASP A 587 13.03 4.27 -19.31
N ALA A 588 14.24 3.75 -19.13
CA ALA A 588 15.35 4.51 -18.62
C ALA A 588 16.67 3.95 -19.13
N VAL A 589 17.69 4.80 -19.25
CA VAL A 589 19.04 4.33 -19.57
C VAL A 589 19.74 3.84 -18.29
N ILE A 590 20.22 2.61 -18.33
CA ILE A 590 21.07 2.01 -17.29
C ILE A 590 22.53 2.25 -17.65
N ILE A 591 23.21 3.01 -16.80
CA ILE A 591 24.61 3.40 -16.98
C ILE A 591 25.45 2.82 -15.84
N GLY A 592 26.50 2.08 -16.16
CA GLY A 592 27.41 1.49 -15.20
C GLY A 592 28.88 1.71 -15.55
N TRP A 593 29.68 2.06 -14.55
CA TRP A 593 31.10 2.36 -14.71
C TRP A 593 31.94 1.73 -13.59
N ASN A 594 33.20 1.45 -13.94
CA ASN A 594 34.25 1.12 -12.99
C ASN A 594 35.57 1.73 -13.46
N SER A 595 35.94 2.86 -12.86
CA SER A 595 37.11 3.65 -13.23
C SER A 595 38.44 2.89 -13.07
N ASP A 596 38.48 1.88 -12.19
CA ASP A 596 39.68 1.06 -11.98
C ASP A 596 39.91 0.06 -13.14
N SER A 597 38.90 -0.17 -13.99
CA SER A 597 38.93 -1.17 -15.05
C SER A 597 39.22 -0.58 -16.44
N VAL A 598 39.39 0.73 -16.54
CA VAL A 598 39.44 1.45 -17.82
C VAL A 598 40.61 2.43 -17.86
N ALA A 599 41.08 2.77 -19.07
CA ALA A 599 42.24 3.64 -19.25
C ALA A 599 41.91 5.14 -19.20
N THR A 600 40.67 5.50 -19.51
CA THR A 600 40.20 6.90 -19.53
C THR A 600 38.93 7.05 -18.70
N THR A 601 38.65 8.26 -18.23
CA THR A 601 37.47 8.53 -17.41
C THR A 601 36.19 8.21 -18.18
N PRO A 602 35.31 7.33 -17.65
CA PRO A 602 34.05 7.01 -18.29
C PRO A 602 33.14 8.22 -18.41
N TYR A 603 32.39 8.31 -19.51
CA TYR A 603 31.38 9.35 -19.66
C TYR A 603 30.17 8.89 -20.48
N TYR A 604 29.07 9.60 -20.29
CA TYR A 604 27.85 9.56 -21.09
C TYR A 604 27.51 10.97 -21.55
N GLU A 605 27.29 11.18 -22.84
CA GLU A 605 27.15 12.51 -23.44
C GLU A 605 25.97 12.57 -24.41
N ILE A 606 25.11 13.56 -24.21
CA ILE A 606 23.98 13.91 -25.06
C ILE A 606 24.32 15.19 -25.80
N GLN A 607 24.24 15.15 -27.13
CA GLN A 607 24.44 16.31 -28.01
C GLN A 607 23.10 16.71 -28.63
N PHE A 608 22.77 18.00 -28.51
CA PHE A 608 21.54 18.56 -29.05
C PHE A 608 21.80 19.11 -30.45
N GLU A 609 21.00 18.69 -31.43
CA GLU A 609 21.06 19.25 -32.80
C GLU A 609 20.69 20.73 -32.79
N ASP A 610 19.56 21.05 -32.16
CA ASP A 610 19.12 22.42 -31.90
C ASP A 610 19.54 22.85 -30.50
N SER A 611 20.17 24.03 -30.39
CA SER A 611 20.63 24.50 -29.08
C SER A 611 19.45 24.93 -28.20
N VAL A 612 19.45 24.50 -26.93
CA VAL A 612 18.38 24.80 -25.97
C VAL A 612 18.73 26.06 -25.18
N LEU A 613 17.86 27.07 -25.21
CA LEU A 613 18.06 28.30 -24.43
C LEU A 613 18.02 27.99 -22.91
N PHE A 614 18.99 28.46 -22.16
CA PHE A 614 19.10 28.38 -20.70
C PHE A 614 19.18 29.78 -20.11
N ARG A 615 18.36 30.05 -19.09
CA ARG A 615 18.36 31.30 -18.32
C ARG A 615 18.97 31.06 -16.94
N PRO A 616 19.58 32.07 -16.30
CA PRO A 616 20.07 31.95 -14.93
C PRO A 616 19.00 31.50 -13.91
N THR A 617 17.73 31.70 -14.22
CA THR A 617 16.60 31.34 -13.35
C THR A 617 16.11 29.91 -13.53
N ASP A 618 16.56 29.21 -14.58
CA ASP A 618 16.10 27.86 -14.88
C ASP A 618 16.72 26.80 -13.96
N GLU A 619 16.11 25.63 -13.93
CA GLU A 619 16.69 24.43 -13.32
C GLU A 619 16.99 23.38 -14.40
N LEU A 620 18.15 22.73 -14.30
CA LEU A 620 18.46 21.53 -15.05
C LEU A 620 17.88 20.31 -14.31
N LEU A 621 17.10 19.50 -15.02
CA LEU A 621 16.38 18.36 -14.47
C LEU A 621 17.03 17.04 -14.88
N PHE A 622 17.04 16.10 -13.95
CA PHE A 622 17.29 14.68 -14.18
C PHE A 622 16.37 13.86 -13.28
N THR A 623 15.90 12.72 -13.76
CA THR A 623 15.33 11.67 -12.91
C THR A 623 16.37 10.56 -12.75
N LEU A 624 16.84 10.31 -11.52
CA LEU A 624 17.96 9.42 -11.23
C LEU A 624 17.60 8.38 -10.18
N GLY A 625 17.95 7.12 -10.41
CA GLY A 625 17.83 6.04 -9.44
C GLY A 625 19.11 5.22 -9.34
N ARG A 626 19.33 4.55 -8.21
CA ARG A 626 20.39 3.53 -8.14
C ARG A 626 19.91 2.26 -8.81
N ALA A 627 20.71 1.73 -9.72
CA ALA A 627 20.45 0.47 -10.40
C ALA A 627 21.39 -0.64 -9.92
N LYS A 628 21.12 -1.87 -10.36
CA LYS A 628 22.03 -3.01 -10.19
C LYS A 628 22.25 -3.68 -11.53
N ASP A 629 23.43 -4.24 -11.68
CA ASP A 629 23.82 -5.01 -12.86
C ASP A 629 24.70 -6.19 -12.43
N GLU A 630 24.62 -7.31 -13.14
CA GLU A 630 25.40 -8.51 -12.83
C GLU A 630 26.91 -8.33 -13.08
N THR A 631 27.28 -7.39 -13.95
CA THR A 631 28.68 -7.15 -14.34
C THR A 631 29.43 -6.27 -13.33
N ILE A 632 28.73 -5.47 -12.51
CA ILE A 632 29.34 -4.52 -11.56
C ILE A 632 28.68 -4.65 -10.19
N GLU A 633 29.43 -5.16 -9.22
CA GLU A 633 28.99 -5.17 -7.83
C GLU A 633 29.29 -3.83 -7.13
N VAL A 634 28.22 -3.08 -6.84
CA VAL A 634 28.27 -1.82 -6.09
C VAL A 634 27.65 -2.02 -4.72
N ALA A 635 28.35 -1.62 -3.67
CA ALA A 635 27.82 -1.73 -2.31
C ALA A 635 26.66 -0.75 -2.12
N ASP A 636 25.61 -1.14 -1.39
CA ASP A 636 24.45 -0.27 -1.15
C ASP A 636 24.85 1.04 -0.40
N THR A 637 25.99 1.04 0.30
CA THR A 637 26.55 2.22 1.01
C THR A 637 27.41 3.13 0.13
N THR A 638 27.73 2.75 -1.11
CA THR A 638 28.55 3.57 -2.01
C THR A 638 27.85 4.90 -2.26
N ASN A 639 28.55 6.01 -2.04
CA ASN A 639 28.03 7.34 -2.36
C ASN A 639 28.29 7.61 -3.85
N ILE A 640 27.26 7.48 -4.68
CA ILE A 640 27.34 7.74 -6.12
C ILE A 640 27.54 9.24 -6.35
N ASN A 641 28.56 9.59 -7.13
CA ASN A 641 28.85 10.98 -7.45
C ASN A 641 29.58 11.11 -8.78
N PHE A 642 29.30 12.17 -9.53
CA PHE A 642 29.93 12.45 -10.81
C PHE A 642 29.80 13.94 -11.15
N SER A 643 30.61 14.38 -12.10
CA SER A 643 30.54 15.76 -12.62
C SER A 643 29.61 15.82 -13.82
N ILE A 644 28.77 16.84 -13.87
CA ILE A 644 27.85 17.14 -14.98
C ILE A 644 28.44 18.36 -15.69
N ASN A 645 28.85 18.17 -16.95
CA ASN A 645 29.52 19.19 -17.74
C ASN A 645 28.56 19.68 -18.83
N LEU A 646 28.35 20.99 -18.89
CA LEU A 646 27.45 21.65 -19.82
C LEU A 646 28.28 22.41 -20.85
N SER A 647 28.03 22.13 -22.13
CA SER A 647 28.57 22.92 -23.24
C SER A 647 27.59 24.03 -23.60
N LEU A 648 27.93 25.28 -23.27
CA LEU A 648 27.04 26.44 -23.35
C LEU A 648 27.52 27.46 -24.40
N GLY A 649 27.54 27.08 -25.67
CA GLY A 649 28.07 27.94 -26.75
C GLY A 649 29.60 27.83 -26.91
N ASP A 650 30.28 28.94 -27.19
CA ASP A 650 31.74 28.97 -27.46
C ASP A 650 32.58 29.24 -26.19
N SER A 651 31.96 29.20 -25.02
CA SER A 651 32.61 29.39 -23.73
C SER A 651 33.13 28.08 -23.12
N ILE A 652 34.02 28.22 -22.12
CA ILE A 652 34.54 27.12 -21.30
C ILE A 652 33.36 26.29 -20.75
N PRO A 653 33.43 24.94 -20.80
CA PRO A 653 32.37 24.09 -20.26
C PRO A 653 32.13 24.37 -18.78
N THR A 654 30.86 24.56 -18.41
CA THR A 654 30.44 24.74 -17.02
C THR A 654 30.29 23.38 -16.37
N SER A 655 30.93 23.16 -15.22
CA SER A 655 30.93 21.86 -14.53
C SER A 655 30.28 21.99 -13.16
N VAL A 656 29.38 21.07 -12.83
CA VAL A 656 28.71 20.98 -11.52
C VAL A 656 28.84 19.55 -10.98
N VAL A 657 28.82 19.37 -9.67
CA VAL A 657 28.94 18.05 -9.04
C VAL A 657 27.58 17.65 -8.46
N LEU A 658 27.11 16.43 -8.76
CA LEU A 658 25.78 15.94 -8.34
C LEU A 658 25.54 16.14 -6.83
N ASN A 659 26.47 15.68 -6.00
CA ASN A 659 26.34 15.70 -4.54
C ASN A 659 26.34 17.10 -3.90
N ASP A 660 26.64 18.17 -4.64
CA ASP A 660 26.47 19.53 -4.15
C ASP A 660 24.98 19.92 -4.10
N TYR A 661 24.13 19.23 -4.88
CA TYR A 661 22.71 19.52 -5.02
C TYR A 661 21.81 18.42 -4.50
N LYS A 662 22.18 17.15 -4.69
CA LYS A 662 21.40 15.98 -4.22
C LYS A 662 22.27 14.75 -4.07
N LYS A 663 22.05 13.96 -3.02
CA LYS A 663 22.62 12.61 -2.91
C LYS A 663 21.58 11.59 -3.37
N LEU A 664 22.00 10.60 -4.14
CA LEU A 664 21.10 9.49 -4.51
C LEU A 664 20.90 8.56 -3.32
N ALA A 665 19.64 8.32 -2.96
CA ALA A 665 19.30 7.43 -1.87
C ALA A 665 19.82 5.99 -2.12
N PRO A 666 20.15 5.25 -1.06
CA PRO A 666 20.56 3.85 -1.19
C PRO A 666 19.39 2.97 -1.64
N ALA A 667 19.71 1.77 -2.14
CA ALA A 667 18.69 0.77 -2.45
C ALA A 667 17.92 0.38 -1.18
N LEU A 668 16.61 0.66 -1.16
CA LEU A 668 15.75 0.37 -0.01
C LEU A 668 15.33 -1.10 -0.03
N LYS A 669 16.09 -1.94 0.69
CA LYS A 669 15.77 -3.37 0.87
C LYS A 669 14.70 -3.56 1.94
N ILE A 670 13.82 -4.52 1.73
CA ILE A 670 12.59 -4.75 2.51
C ILE A 670 12.43 -6.23 2.80
N LYS A 671 12.01 -6.54 4.03
CA LYS A 671 11.58 -7.88 4.45
C LYS A 671 10.19 -7.81 5.08
N TYR A 672 9.15 -8.15 4.30
CA TYR A 672 7.74 -8.05 4.71
C TYR A 672 7.34 -9.08 5.76
N MET A 673 7.86 -10.29 5.68
CA MET A 673 7.49 -11.40 6.56
C MET A 673 8.66 -11.77 7.46
N LYS A 674 8.37 -12.16 8.71
CA LYS A 674 9.38 -12.57 9.71
C LYS A 674 10.19 -13.79 9.22
N LEU A 675 9.54 -14.69 8.48
CA LEU A 675 10.12 -15.92 7.96
C LEU A 675 10.47 -15.78 6.49
N ASP A 676 11.70 -16.14 6.12
CA ASP A 676 12.21 -15.96 4.75
C ASP A 676 11.38 -16.74 3.72
N GLN A 677 10.89 -17.93 4.06
CA GLN A 677 10.05 -18.75 3.17
C GLN A 677 8.68 -18.14 2.84
N LEU A 678 8.31 -17.04 3.51
CA LEU A 678 7.05 -16.31 3.26
C LEU A 678 7.26 -15.03 2.44
N ASN A 679 8.50 -14.62 2.14
CA ASN A 679 8.76 -13.38 1.42
C ASN A 679 8.70 -13.52 -0.12
N GLY A 680 8.78 -14.74 -0.65
CA GLY A 680 8.85 -14.95 -2.11
C GLY A 680 7.64 -14.45 -2.90
N SER A 681 6.46 -14.28 -2.27
CA SER A 681 5.27 -13.73 -2.94
C SER A 681 5.33 -12.23 -3.18
N PHE A 682 6.27 -11.51 -2.57
CA PHE A 682 6.42 -10.06 -2.72
C PHE A 682 7.43 -9.67 -3.81
N GLY A 683 7.99 -10.66 -4.53
CA GLY A 683 9.03 -10.45 -5.53
C GLY A 683 10.39 -10.14 -4.91
N ASN A 684 11.14 -9.24 -5.54
CA ASN A 684 12.51 -8.92 -5.14
C ASN A 684 12.59 -8.25 -3.76
N GLU A 685 13.74 -8.24 -3.10
CA GLU A 685 13.90 -7.57 -1.79
C GLU A 685 13.92 -6.04 -1.90
N TRP A 686 14.08 -5.48 -3.09
CA TRP A 686 14.10 -4.05 -3.35
C TRP A 686 13.46 -3.75 -4.72
N GLU A 687 13.15 -2.47 -4.95
CA GLU A 687 12.63 -1.95 -6.21
C GLU A 687 13.47 -0.75 -6.61
N LEU A 688 13.83 -0.63 -7.89
CA LEU A 688 14.43 0.60 -8.38
C LEU A 688 13.34 1.67 -8.41
N ASN A 689 13.51 2.70 -7.60
CA ASN A 689 12.70 3.92 -7.69
C ASN A 689 13.65 5.07 -7.98
N MET A 690 13.28 5.86 -8.96
CA MET A 690 14.05 7.04 -9.34
C MET A 690 13.64 8.24 -8.48
N GLU A 691 14.44 9.28 -8.50
CA GLU A 691 14.15 10.53 -7.82
C GLU A 691 14.46 11.71 -8.74
N THR A 692 13.66 12.77 -8.66
CA THR A 692 13.95 13.98 -9.40
C THR A 692 15.11 14.74 -8.75
N VAL A 693 16.04 15.18 -9.57
CA VAL A 693 17.18 16.05 -9.24
C VAL A 693 17.01 17.33 -10.05
N ALA A 694 16.88 18.46 -9.35
CA ALA A 694 16.80 19.78 -9.96
C ALA A 694 18.03 20.59 -9.55
N ILE A 695 18.84 21.01 -10.52
CA ILE A 695 20.04 21.82 -10.29
C ILE A 695 19.70 23.26 -10.70
N PRO A 696 19.62 24.22 -9.78
CA PRO A 696 19.37 25.62 -10.12
C PRO A 696 20.56 26.18 -10.90
N MET A 697 20.29 26.85 -12.01
CA MET A 697 21.34 27.46 -12.85
C MET A 697 21.83 28.80 -12.29
N TYR A 698 21.12 29.33 -11.29
CA TYR A 698 21.48 30.57 -10.60
C TYR A 698 22.85 30.43 -9.92
N GLY A 699 23.77 31.32 -10.27
CA GLY A 699 25.15 31.31 -9.77
C GLY A 699 26.08 30.37 -10.53
N ILE A 700 25.58 29.50 -11.42
CA ILE A 700 26.41 28.70 -12.34
C ILE A 700 26.52 29.39 -13.71
N ILE A 701 25.44 30.04 -14.16
CA ILE A 701 25.44 30.95 -15.31
C ILE A 701 24.93 32.34 -14.89
N SER A 702 25.46 33.39 -15.52
CA SER A 702 25.12 34.78 -15.20
C SER A 702 24.23 35.47 -16.23
N GLU A 703 24.08 34.88 -17.42
CA GLU A 703 23.29 35.41 -18.52
C GLU A 703 22.76 34.25 -19.38
N GLU A 704 21.85 34.55 -20.30
CA GLU A 704 21.28 33.55 -21.18
C GLU A 704 22.35 32.84 -22.03
N ARG A 705 22.20 31.53 -22.17
CA ARG A 705 23.13 30.64 -22.87
C ARG A 705 22.39 29.62 -23.69
N PHE A 706 23.08 29.05 -24.68
CA PHE A 706 22.55 27.99 -25.51
C PHE A 706 23.27 26.68 -25.20
N LEU A 707 22.54 25.73 -24.63
CA LEU A 707 23.03 24.39 -24.32
C LEU A 707 23.18 23.58 -25.62
N LYS A 708 24.40 23.12 -25.86
CA LYS A 708 24.78 22.26 -27.00
C LYS A 708 24.98 20.80 -26.60
N SER A 709 25.47 20.54 -25.39
CA SER A 709 25.60 19.17 -24.88
C SER A 709 25.59 19.09 -23.36
N ILE A 710 25.12 17.95 -22.84
CA ILE A 710 25.24 17.55 -21.43
C ILE A 710 26.14 16.31 -21.39
N LYS A 711 27.20 16.37 -20.58
CA LYS A 711 28.14 15.27 -20.39
C LYS A 711 28.27 14.88 -18.93
N LEU A 712 27.78 13.69 -18.59
CA LEU A 712 27.99 13.04 -17.30
C LEU A 712 29.37 12.38 -17.30
N THR A 713 30.29 12.92 -16.50
CA THR A 713 31.66 12.41 -16.39
C THR A 713 31.83 11.71 -15.05
N PHE A 714 32.10 10.41 -15.07
CA PHE A 714 32.14 9.56 -13.89
C PHE A 714 33.51 9.62 -13.20
N ASP A 715 33.88 10.81 -12.69
CA ASP A 715 35.20 11.12 -12.15
C ASP A 715 35.27 11.20 -10.61
N LYS A 716 34.13 11.20 -9.92
CA LYS A 716 34.09 11.36 -8.44
C LYS A 716 34.00 10.03 -7.71
N SER A 717 33.03 9.18 -8.04
CA SER A 717 32.95 7.83 -7.48
C SER A 717 33.59 6.81 -8.42
N THR A 718 34.45 5.94 -7.88
CA THR A 718 35.19 4.93 -8.64
C THR A 718 34.28 3.99 -9.43
N LYS A 719 33.18 3.54 -8.83
CA LYS A 719 32.21 2.62 -9.44
C LYS A 719 30.78 3.01 -9.12
N GLY A 720 29.87 2.69 -10.02
CA GLY A 720 28.45 2.97 -9.84
C GLY A 720 27.60 2.33 -10.93
N VAL A 721 26.31 2.16 -10.63
CA VAL A 721 25.27 1.81 -11.59
C VAL A 721 24.05 2.68 -11.29
N ILE A 722 23.58 3.42 -12.27
CA ILE A 722 22.42 4.32 -12.16
C ILE A 722 21.41 4.02 -13.26
N ALA A 723 20.14 4.28 -12.97
CA ALA A 723 19.13 4.55 -13.98
C ALA A 723 19.01 6.07 -14.14
N LEU A 724 18.88 6.52 -15.37
CA LEU A 724 18.73 7.91 -15.75
C LEU A 724 17.55 8.05 -16.72
N ASP A 725 16.69 9.03 -16.45
CA ASP A 725 15.48 9.36 -17.20
C ASP A 725 15.16 10.87 -17.09
N ASP A 726 14.17 11.35 -17.83
CA ASP A 726 13.57 12.69 -17.80
C ASP A 726 14.61 13.83 -17.72
N ILE A 727 15.52 13.89 -18.69
CA ILE A 727 16.54 14.93 -18.76
C ILE A 727 15.91 16.17 -19.38
N GLY A 728 15.88 17.27 -18.64
CA GLY A 728 15.09 18.42 -19.06
C GLY A 728 15.47 19.75 -18.46
N VAL A 729 14.65 20.76 -18.75
CA VAL A 729 14.79 22.12 -18.23
C VAL A 729 13.47 22.57 -17.62
N ARG A 730 13.52 23.01 -16.37
CA ARG A 730 12.40 23.73 -15.74
C ARG A 730 12.61 25.21 -15.89
N ARG A 731 11.65 25.90 -16.50
CA ARG A 731 11.62 27.37 -16.51
C ARG A 731 11.09 27.87 -15.18
N ASN A 732 11.81 28.76 -14.53
CA ASN A 732 11.30 29.47 -13.36
C ASN A 732 11.04 30.93 -13.76
N PRO A 733 9.78 31.32 -14.03
CA PRO A 733 9.45 32.69 -14.43
C PRO A 733 9.47 33.69 -13.25
N ASP A 734 9.51 33.19 -12.01
CA ASP A 734 9.34 34.00 -10.78
C ASP A 734 10.66 34.55 -10.19
N PHE A 735 11.77 34.48 -10.95
CA PHE A 735 13.08 35.04 -10.57
C PHE A 735 13.54 36.17 -11.49
#